data_AF-A0A954V2Z1-F1
#
_entry.id   AF-A0A954V2Z1-F1
#
_cell.length_a   1.000
_cell.length_b   1.000
_cell.length_c   1.000
_cell.angle_alpha   90.00
_cell.angle_beta   90.00
_cell.angle_gamma   90.00
#
_symmetry.space_group_name_H-M   'P 1'
#
loop_
_entity.id
_entity.type
_entity.pdbx_description
1 polymer ?
#
loop_
_entity_poly.entity_id
_entity_poly.type
_entity_poly.pdbx_seq_one_letter_code
_entity_poly.pdbx_strand_id
1 'polypeptide(L)'
;MITRKLLISILTTLMCVPMLARLSAADRLVFEAQGNDSPKRIVLVSGDEEYRSEESMPMLGKILSQRHGFQCTVLFAMGPDGAETIDPNNPQGIRGFEALDSADLMIIGTRFRQPDAEAAKHITAFLNAGKPVVGIRTATHAFRGEGEFGGIKYDDFGLKILGETWVAHHGQHKVQGARAVLLQGQMSHPILNSVSDIFCPSDVYRVSHLTDADQILLRAAVTESLDPQSALVKGAVNSPTQPFAWLHTYQRPDGSGTGRSFCTTAGASVDFVSEDLRRMIINATYYLTDRPVPSEADVAFVDAYYPSFFGFIQEPADYWKTLARKPEDFALGKSPHVADPADAPEWSFRDRPAQASSDATAATKEATSSAPAASPATVKTTEAQPEDAVKGPSWEPRQSERIALVGNSLAERMNLFGYFETLLHTRFPDKQLVFRNFGWPADEVGKQQRPDNYTVIDDPFQVFAPETFICFFGFNEHFAGGSQEQLEQFKERYRTWIAEHEAKFSKPGHEARFVLVTPIAFEKTDNALLPDGKADNAVLAKYAMAVQELATELNWPCVDLYTPSQTAFAEEAGAQYTINGIHTNERGDRLVSGTLDQQLFDSSHPTGMDVSKFQDIRRAVNDKSWFHLQDYRMLNGWYVYGGRRT
;
A
#
# COMPACT_ATOMS: atom_id res chain seq x y z
N MET A 1 -37.32 16.73 -73.84
CA MET A 1 -36.44 17.76 -73.23
C MET A 1 -37.14 18.29 -71.99
N ILE A 2 -36.36 18.63 -70.94
CA ILE A 2 -36.76 19.16 -69.61
C ILE A 2 -37.30 18.01 -68.71
N THR A 3 -36.73 17.69 -67.54
CA THR A 3 -36.67 18.52 -66.30
C THR A 3 -35.58 18.10 -65.29
N ARG A 4 -35.21 19.10 -64.47
CA ARG A 4 -34.16 19.26 -63.45
C ARG A 4 -34.15 18.25 -62.28
N LYS A 5 -32.92 18.02 -61.77
CA LYS A 5 -32.53 17.31 -60.52
C LYS A 5 -32.74 18.18 -59.27
N LEU A 6 -33.13 17.56 -58.15
CA LEU A 6 -33.09 18.11 -56.79
C LEU A 6 -32.40 17.08 -55.88
N LEU A 7 -31.32 17.49 -55.18
CA LEU A 7 -30.71 16.74 -54.07
C LEU A 7 -31.47 17.08 -52.78
N ILE A 8 -31.84 16.07 -52.01
CA ILE A 8 -32.38 16.21 -50.64
C ILE A 8 -31.31 15.72 -49.66
N SER A 9 -30.94 16.59 -48.73
CA SER A 9 -30.05 16.34 -47.59
C SER A 9 -30.82 15.60 -46.48
N ILE A 10 -30.27 14.50 -45.98
CA ILE A 10 -30.79 13.75 -44.83
C ILE A 10 -30.11 14.30 -43.58
N LEU A 11 -30.89 14.92 -42.69
CA LEU A 11 -30.45 15.40 -41.38
C LEU A 11 -30.79 14.33 -40.34
N THR A 12 -29.77 13.61 -39.85
CA THR A 12 -29.90 12.61 -38.79
C THR A 12 -30.09 13.32 -37.44
N THR A 13 -31.28 13.20 -36.85
CA THR A 13 -31.60 13.77 -35.54
C THR A 13 -31.02 12.87 -34.44
N LEU A 14 -29.96 13.33 -33.78
CA LEU A 14 -29.38 12.67 -32.60
C LEU A 14 -30.32 12.92 -31.40
N MET A 15 -31.07 11.90 -30.99
CA MET A 15 -31.84 11.93 -29.74
C MET A 15 -30.85 11.86 -28.56
N CYS A 16 -30.52 13.02 -27.97
CA CYS A 16 -29.93 13.08 -26.64
C CYS A 16 -30.96 12.60 -25.61
N VAL A 17 -30.78 11.39 -25.09
CA VAL A 17 -31.45 10.95 -23.86
C VAL A 17 -30.80 11.71 -22.70
N PRO A 18 -31.55 12.47 -21.88
CA PRO A 18 -30.98 13.10 -20.71
C PRO A 18 -30.60 12.02 -19.70
N MET A 19 -29.35 12.05 -19.25
CA MET A 19 -28.86 11.27 -18.13
C MET A 19 -29.61 11.74 -16.88
N LEU A 20 -30.66 11.01 -16.50
CA LEU A 20 -31.38 11.22 -15.26
C LEU A 20 -30.42 10.90 -14.10
N ALA A 21 -29.82 11.93 -13.53
CA ALA A 21 -29.21 11.84 -12.21
C ALA A 21 -30.32 11.43 -11.22
N ARG A 22 -30.33 10.17 -10.81
CA ARG A 22 -31.18 9.74 -9.69
C ARG A 22 -30.62 10.41 -8.43
N LEU A 23 -31.47 11.18 -7.76
CA LEU A 23 -31.14 11.76 -6.46
C LEU A 23 -30.71 10.64 -5.51
N SER A 24 -29.55 10.80 -4.86
CA SER A 24 -29.23 10.06 -3.63
C SER A 24 -30.37 10.30 -2.65
N ALA A 25 -30.95 9.24 -2.08
CA ALA A 25 -31.85 9.43 -0.95
C ALA A 25 -31.05 10.04 0.21
N ALA A 26 -31.64 10.96 0.96
CA ALA A 26 -30.92 11.74 1.99
C ALA A 26 -30.34 10.86 3.13
N ASP A 27 -30.77 9.60 3.23
CA ASP A 27 -30.42 8.65 4.30
C ASP A 27 -29.41 7.57 3.89
N ARG A 28 -28.93 7.57 2.64
CA ARG A 28 -27.97 6.58 2.12
C ARG A 28 -27.11 7.16 1.00
N LEU A 29 -26.04 6.45 0.67
CA LEU A 29 -25.24 6.74 -0.53
C LEU A 29 -25.39 5.65 -1.55
N VAL A 30 -25.52 6.02 -2.82
CA VAL A 30 -25.48 5.09 -3.95
C VAL A 30 -24.32 5.47 -4.85
N PHE A 31 -23.40 4.54 -5.04
CA PHE A 31 -22.31 4.65 -6.01
C PHE A 31 -22.62 3.75 -7.21
N GLU A 32 -22.77 4.38 -8.37
CA GLU A 32 -22.97 3.66 -9.63
C GLU A 32 -21.71 2.93 -10.04
N ALA A 33 -21.90 1.75 -10.64
CA ALA A 33 -20.80 0.93 -11.13
C ALA A 33 -20.11 1.60 -12.32
N GLN A 34 -18.81 1.85 -12.23
CA GLN A 34 -18.04 2.38 -13.33
C GLN A 34 -17.75 1.26 -14.34
N GLY A 35 -18.13 1.48 -15.60
CA GLY A 35 -17.78 0.58 -16.72
C GLY A 35 -18.49 -0.78 -16.73
N ASN A 36 -19.62 -0.94 -16.03
CA ASN A 36 -20.38 -2.19 -16.01
C ASN A 36 -21.89 -1.94 -16.16
N ASP A 37 -22.48 -2.40 -17.27
CA ASP A 37 -23.90 -2.21 -17.62
C ASP A 37 -24.85 -3.19 -16.88
N SER A 38 -24.31 -4.19 -16.17
CA SER A 38 -25.10 -5.15 -15.38
C SER A 38 -24.38 -5.51 -14.09
N PRO A 39 -24.20 -4.53 -13.19
CA PRO A 39 -23.37 -4.71 -12.01
C PRO A 39 -24.04 -5.57 -10.95
N LYS A 40 -23.23 -6.38 -10.27
CA LYS A 40 -23.60 -6.98 -8.99
C LYS A 40 -23.76 -5.87 -7.95
N ARG A 41 -24.79 -6.01 -7.11
CA ARG A 41 -25.19 -4.99 -6.12
C ARG A 41 -24.66 -5.34 -4.73
N ILE A 42 -23.90 -4.44 -4.14
CA ILE A 42 -23.31 -4.60 -2.81
C ILE A 42 -23.96 -3.59 -1.88
N VAL A 43 -24.51 -4.08 -0.76
CA VAL A 43 -24.99 -3.21 0.32
C VAL A 43 -23.96 -3.19 1.44
N LEU A 44 -23.45 -2.01 1.78
CA LEU A 44 -22.49 -1.80 2.85
C LEU A 44 -23.20 -1.15 4.03
N VAL A 45 -23.27 -1.84 5.16
CA VAL A 45 -24.03 -1.42 6.33
C VAL A 45 -23.07 -0.89 7.40
N SER A 46 -23.17 0.40 7.69
CA SER A 46 -22.41 1.07 8.76
C SER A 46 -23.30 1.35 9.99
N GLY A 47 -22.71 1.27 11.18
CA GLY A 47 -23.39 1.47 12.45
C GLY A 47 -22.57 0.98 13.64
N ASP A 48 -21.28 1.33 13.66
CA ASP A 48 -20.35 1.08 14.75
C ASP A 48 -19.74 2.41 15.22
N GLU A 49 -20.20 2.83 16.40
CA GLU A 49 -19.80 4.07 17.07
C GLU A 49 -18.39 4.08 17.65
N GLU A 50 -17.76 2.91 17.81
CA GLU A 50 -16.41 2.79 18.33
C GLU A 50 -15.40 2.70 17.18
N TYR A 51 -15.65 1.83 16.21
CA TYR A 51 -14.72 1.50 15.14
C TYR A 51 -14.96 2.27 13.83
N ARG A 52 -15.94 3.18 13.84
CA ARG A 52 -16.12 4.24 12.83
C ARG A 52 -16.44 3.71 11.43
N SER A 53 -17.31 2.70 11.37
CA SER A 53 -17.75 2.07 10.11
C SER A 53 -18.37 3.04 9.09
N GLU A 54 -18.90 4.18 9.54
CA GLU A 54 -19.44 5.23 8.68
C GLU A 54 -18.36 5.94 7.85
N GLU A 55 -17.08 5.77 8.20
CA GLU A 55 -15.94 6.25 7.42
C GLU A 55 -15.45 5.17 6.43
N SER A 56 -15.35 3.92 6.89
CA SER A 56 -14.79 2.82 6.09
C SER A 56 -15.73 2.29 5.02
N MET A 57 -17.05 2.21 5.30
CA MET A 57 -18.02 1.69 4.33
C MET A 57 -18.13 2.56 3.07
N PRO A 58 -18.21 3.90 3.15
CA PRO A 58 -18.15 4.73 1.95
C PRO A 58 -16.85 4.58 1.19
N MET A 59 -15.71 4.51 1.88
CA MET A 59 -14.40 4.30 1.24
C MET A 59 -14.37 2.98 0.44
N LEU A 60 -14.80 1.88 1.06
CA LEU A 60 -14.88 0.58 0.37
C LEU A 60 -15.89 0.61 -0.78
N GLY A 61 -17.04 1.26 -0.59
CA GLY A 61 -18.06 1.43 -1.62
C GLY A 61 -17.54 2.18 -2.85
N LYS A 62 -16.69 3.20 -2.66
CA LYS A 62 -16.02 3.91 -3.76
C LYS A 62 -15.05 2.98 -4.50
N ILE A 63 -14.20 2.24 -3.79
CA ILE A 63 -13.25 1.31 -4.43
C ILE A 63 -14.01 0.25 -5.24
N LEU A 64 -14.98 -0.43 -4.62
CA LEU A 64 -15.79 -1.47 -5.27
C LEU A 64 -16.53 -0.95 -6.51
N SER A 65 -17.05 0.27 -6.46
CA SER A 65 -17.81 0.82 -7.57
C SER A 65 -16.97 1.39 -8.70
N GLN A 66 -15.95 2.18 -8.36
CA GLN A 66 -15.16 2.92 -9.35
C GLN A 66 -14.02 2.08 -9.94
N ARG A 67 -13.44 1.17 -9.15
CA ARG A 67 -12.33 0.30 -9.61
C ARG A 67 -12.80 -1.07 -10.08
N HIS A 68 -13.94 -1.58 -9.57
CA HIS A 68 -14.34 -2.98 -9.75
C HIS A 68 -15.74 -3.20 -10.38
N GLY A 69 -16.42 -2.12 -10.74
CA GLY A 69 -17.69 -2.17 -11.47
C GLY A 69 -18.82 -2.86 -10.70
N PHE A 70 -18.82 -2.76 -9.37
CA PHE A 70 -19.99 -3.13 -8.54
C PHE A 70 -20.89 -1.91 -8.32
N GLN A 71 -22.21 -2.09 -8.21
CA GLN A 71 -23.07 -1.01 -7.75
C GLN A 71 -23.11 -1.09 -6.23
N CYS A 72 -22.79 0.00 -5.53
CA CYS A 72 -22.68 -0.01 -4.08
C CYS A 72 -23.73 0.90 -3.45
N THR A 73 -24.42 0.42 -2.42
CA THR A 73 -25.30 1.24 -1.58
C THR A 73 -24.80 1.20 -0.14
N VAL A 74 -24.51 2.36 0.44
CA VAL A 74 -24.05 2.48 1.82
C VAL A 74 -25.18 2.97 2.71
N LEU A 75 -25.46 2.21 3.76
CA LEU A 75 -26.44 2.51 4.79
C LEU A 75 -25.73 3.05 6.03
N PHE A 76 -26.36 4.01 6.71
CA PHE A 76 -25.80 4.69 7.87
C PHE A 76 -26.76 4.64 9.05
N ALA A 77 -26.21 4.62 10.27
CA ALA A 77 -26.96 4.95 11.46
C ALA A 77 -27.27 6.46 11.45
N MET A 78 -28.53 6.80 11.22
CA MET A 78 -29.03 8.17 11.19
C MET A 78 -29.50 8.61 12.57
N GLY A 79 -29.49 9.92 12.84
CA GLY A 79 -30.03 10.49 14.08
C GLY A 79 -31.51 10.16 14.32
N PRO A 80 -32.00 10.37 15.56
CA PRO A 80 -33.40 10.09 15.92
C PRO A 80 -34.39 11.01 15.18
N ASP A 81 -35.68 10.72 15.32
CA ASP A 81 -36.79 11.60 14.89
C ASP A 81 -36.74 12.04 13.41
N GLY A 82 -36.25 11.17 12.52
CA GLY A 82 -36.17 11.46 11.09
C GLY A 82 -35.01 12.39 10.69
N ALA A 83 -34.02 12.61 11.56
CA ALA A 83 -32.85 13.43 11.23
C ALA A 83 -32.14 12.98 9.94
N GLU A 84 -31.62 13.94 9.18
CA GLU A 84 -30.83 13.71 7.95
C GLU A 84 -29.32 13.57 8.21
N THR A 85 -28.90 13.65 9.47
CA THR A 85 -27.50 13.58 9.87
C THR A 85 -27.17 12.19 10.41
N ILE A 86 -25.95 11.75 10.18
CA ILE A 86 -25.39 10.49 10.69
C ILE A 86 -25.16 10.64 12.19
N ASP A 87 -25.57 9.63 12.94
CA ASP A 87 -25.36 9.49 14.38
C ASP A 87 -25.05 8.01 14.69
N PRO A 88 -23.76 7.63 14.76
CA PRO A 88 -23.35 6.27 15.08
C PRO A 88 -23.85 5.81 16.45
N ASN A 89 -24.14 6.72 17.39
CA ASN A 89 -24.64 6.36 18.71
C ASN A 89 -26.11 5.93 18.71
N ASN A 90 -26.84 6.06 17.60
CA ASN A 90 -28.23 5.62 17.52
C ASN A 90 -28.34 4.12 17.14
N PRO A 91 -28.67 3.21 18.09
CA PRO A 91 -28.73 1.78 17.82
C PRO A 91 -29.85 1.37 16.87
N GLN A 92 -30.92 2.17 16.77
CA GLN A 92 -32.06 1.96 15.89
C GLN A 92 -31.96 2.78 14.59
N GLY A 93 -30.85 3.49 14.40
CA GLY A 93 -30.74 4.56 13.42
C GLY A 93 -30.54 4.10 11.97
N ILE A 94 -30.24 2.83 11.71
CA ILE A 94 -29.90 2.40 10.35
C ILE A 94 -31.16 2.40 9.48
N ARG A 95 -31.11 3.15 8.37
CA ARG A 95 -32.19 3.26 7.38
C ARG A 95 -31.75 2.69 6.03
N GLY A 96 -32.72 2.30 5.21
CA GLY A 96 -32.48 1.84 3.83
C GLY A 96 -32.27 0.33 3.67
N PHE A 97 -32.66 -0.49 4.66
CA PHE A 97 -32.50 -1.95 4.58
C PHE A 97 -33.26 -2.59 3.40
N GLU A 98 -34.26 -1.93 2.82
CA GLU A 98 -34.93 -2.36 1.59
C GLU A 98 -33.96 -2.52 0.39
N ALA A 99 -32.79 -1.88 0.44
CA ALA A 99 -31.74 -2.09 -0.55
C ALA A 99 -31.27 -3.57 -0.63
N LEU A 100 -31.36 -4.32 0.48
CA LEU A 100 -30.99 -5.73 0.54
C LEU A 100 -31.86 -6.64 -0.33
N ASP A 101 -33.10 -6.23 -0.62
CA ASP A 101 -34.02 -7.01 -1.45
C ASP A 101 -33.42 -7.32 -2.82
N SER A 102 -32.65 -6.37 -3.36
CA SER A 102 -31.98 -6.49 -4.66
C SER A 102 -30.47 -6.72 -4.58
N ALA A 103 -29.89 -6.74 -3.38
CA ALA A 103 -28.44 -6.92 -3.21
C ALA A 103 -27.99 -8.33 -3.60
N ASP A 104 -26.78 -8.46 -4.13
CA ASP A 104 -26.10 -9.74 -4.33
C ASP A 104 -25.19 -10.12 -3.15
N LEU A 105 -24.71 -9.14 -2.38
CA LEU A 105 -23.85 -9.33 -1.22
C LEU A 105 -24.06 -8.21 -0.20
N MET A 106 -23.93 -8.54 1.10
CA MET A 106 -23.92 -7.57 2.19
C MET A 106 -22.53 -7.51 2.83
N ILE A 107 -21.96 -6.31 2.95
CA ILE A 107 -20.80 -6.02 3.81
C ILE A 107 -21.33 -5.34 5.06
N ILE A 108 -21.03 -5.86 6.23
CA ILE A 108 -21.57 -5.37 7.50
C ILE A 108 -20.44 -5.10 8.49
N GLY A 109 -20.41 -3.88 9.01
CA GLY A 109 -19.53 -3.44 10.10
C GLY A 109 -20.37 -2.63 11.08
N THR A 110 -21.12 -3.33 11.90
CA THR A 110 -22.07 -2.74 12.85
C THR A 110 -21.86 -3.33 14.22
N ARG A 111 -22.28 -2.61 15.26
CA ARG A 111 -22.18 -3.06 16.65
C ARG A 111 -23.50 -2.86 17.38
N PHE A 112 -24.05 -3.92 17.97
CA PHE A 112 -25.25 -3.87 18.83
C PHE A 112 -26.44 -3.07 18.26
N ARG A 113 -26.67 -3.12 16.94
CA ARG A 113 -27.81 -2.47 16.30
C ARG A 113 -29.11 -3.17 16.67
N GLN A 114 -30.19 -2.40 16.68
CA GLN A 114 -31.53 -2.83 17.06
C GLN A 114 -32.51 -2.51 15.92
N PRO A 115 -32.42 -3.19 14.77
CA PRO A 115 -33.35 -2.95 13.68
C PRO A 115 -34.79 -3.24 14.15
N ASP A 116 -35.73 -2.42 13.70
CA ASP A 116 -37.15 -2.67 13.93
C ASP A 116 -37.64 -3.86 13.10
N ALA A 117 -38.92 -4.21 13.27
CA ALA A 117 -39.51 -5.37 12.60
C ALA A 117 -39.54 -5.23 11.06
N GLU A 118 -39.62 -4.01 10.50
CA GLU A 118 -39.60 -3.83 9.05
C GLU A 118 -38.18 -4.00 8.49
N ALA A 119 -37.18 -3.38 9.13
CA ALA A 119 -35.77 -3.57 8.79
C ALA A 119 -35.36 -5.05 8.90
N ALA A 120 -35.83 -5.76 9.94
CA ALA A 120 -35.56 -7.18 10.14
C ALA A 120 -36.10 -8.07 9.02
N LYS A 121 -37.23 -7.71 8.37
CA LYS A 121 -37.78 -8.48 7.24
C LYS A 121 -36.82 -8.50 6.05
N HIS A 122 -36.20 -7.36 5.73
CA HIS A 122 -35.26 -7.27 4.61
C HIS A 122 -33.98 -8.09 4.86
N ILE A 123 -33.44 -8.03 6.08
CA ILE A 123 -32.30 -8.86 6.48
C ILE A 123 -32.68 -10.35 6.44
N THR A 124 -33.84 -10.71 6.98
CA THR A 124 -34.34 -12.09 6.98
C THR A 124 -34.49 -12.63 5.55
N ALA A 125 -35.08 -11.84 4.65
CA ALA A 125 -35.24 -12.22 3.25
C ALA A 125 -33.89 -12.40 2.54
N PHE A 126 -32.92 -11.52 2.81
CA PHE A 126 -31.56 -11.64 2.29
C PHE A 126 -30.88 -12.95 2.74
N LEU A 127 -30.97 -13.28 4.04
CA LEU A 127 -30.40 -14.51 4.59
C LEU A 127 -31.12 -15.77 4.11
N ASN A 128 -32.45 -15.76 3.99
CA ASN A 128 -33.22 -16.89 3.45
C ASN A 128 -32.90 -17.14 1.97
N ALA A 129 -32.51 -16.11 1.21
CA ALA A 129 -31.99 -16.29 -0.14
C ALA A 129 -30.60 -16.96 -0.17
N GLY A 130 -29.93 -17.12 0.97
CA GLY A 130 -28.58 -17.69 1.09
C GLY A 130 -27.49 -16.78 0.51
N LYS A 131 -27.77 -15.46 0.44
CA LYS A 131 -26.85 -14.49 -0.15
C LYS A 131 -25.61 -14.28 0.73
N PRO A 132 -24.45 -14.03 0.12
CA PRO A 132 -23.20 -13.91 0.85
C PRO A 132 -23.13 -12.72 1.81
N VAL A 133 -22.43 -12.91 2.93
CA VAL A 133 -22.17 -11.87 3.95
C VAL A 133 -20.67 -11.70 4.15
N VAL A 134 -20.18 -10.46 4.13
CA VAL A 134 -18.85 -10.09 4.60
C VAL A 134 -18.99 -9.37 5.93
N GLY A 135 -18.56 -10.00 7.02
CA GLY A 135 -18.54 -9.39 8.35
C GLY A 135 -17.15 -8.83 8.66
N ILE A 136 -17.08 -7.59 9.14
CA ILE A 136 -15.83 -6.99 9.60
C ILE A 136 -15.93 -6.56 11.08
N ARG A 137 -14.83 -6.71 11.82
CA ARG A 137 -14.66 -6.33 13.21
C ARG A 137 -15.83 -6.75 14.10
N THR A 138 -16.63 -5.78 14.53
CA THR A 138 -17.70 -5.96 15.51
C THR A 138 -18.95 -6.62 14.94
N ALA A 139 -18.99 -6.95 13.65
CA ALA A 139 -20.11 -7.68 13.06
C ALA A 139 -20.37 -9.06 13.71
N THR A 140 -19.37 -9.64 14.38
CA THR A 140 -19.52 -10.80 15.28
C THR A 140 -20.57 -10.57 16.38
N HIS A 141 -20.90 -9.32 16.69
CA HIS A 141 -21.95 -8.90 17.60
C HIS A 141 -22.71 -7.71 17.01
N ALA A 142 -23.07 -7.84 15.73
CA ALA A 142 -23.71 -6.81 14.92
C ALA A 142 -25.00 -6.26 15.52
N PHE A 143 -25.78 -7.15 16.14
CA PHE A 143 -27.12 -6.84 16.62
C PHE A 143 -27.27 -7.23 18.09
N ARG A 144 -28.22 -6.60 18.77
CA ARG A 144 -28.59 -6.91 20.14
C ARG A 144 -30.07 -6.68 20.39
N GLY A 145 -30.64 -7.35 21.39
CA GLY A 145 -32.02 -7.12 21.85
C GLY A 145 -32.97 -8.30 21.58
N GLU A 146 -34.27 -8.06 21.74
CA GLU A 146 -35.29 -9.13 21.75
C GLU A 146 -35.78 -9.57 20.35
N GLY A 147 -35.28 -8.96 19.27
CA GLY A 147 -35.68 -9.30 17.91
C GLY A 147 -34.99 -10.54 17.33
N GLU A 148 -35.41 -10.93 16.13
CA GLU A 148 -34.86 -12.07 15.39
C GLU A 148 -34.91 -11.90 13.86
N PHE A 149 -34.09 -12.68 13.16
CA PHE A 149 -34.07 -12.83 11.72
C PHE A 149 -34.54 -14.23 11.34
N GLY A 150 -35.86 -14.42 11.20
CA GLY A 150 -36.45 -15.71 10.81
C GLY A 150 -36.10 -16.85 11.76
N GLY A 151 -36.09 -16.60 13.08
CA GLY A 151 -35.71 -17.56 14.12
C GLY A 151 -34.26 -17.50 14.60
N ILE A 152 -33.40 -16.69 13.97
CA ILE A 152 -32.07 -16.37 14.51
C ILE A 152 -32.19 -15.12 15.38
N LYS A 153 -32.02 -15.24 16.70
CA LYS A 153 -32.03 -14.07 17.60
C LYS A 153 -30.96 -13.05 17.19
N TYR A 154 -31.21 -11.77 17.41
CA TYR A 154 -30.25 -10.72 17.10
C TYR A 154 -28.86 -10.99 17.70
N ASP A 155 -28.81 -11.37 18.97
CA ASP A 155 -27.56 -11.70 19.67
C ASP A 155 -26.83 -12.93 19.07
N ASP A 156 -27.56 -13.81 18.39
CA ASP A 156 -27.01 -15.03 17.78
C ASP A 156 -26.51 -14.80 16.34
N PHE A 157 -26.74 -13.61 15.74
CA PHE A 157 -26.38 -13.33 14.35
C PHE A 157 -24.92 -13.64 14.04
N GLY A 158 -23.97 -13.11 14.82
CA GLY A 158 -22.56 -13.32 14.53
C GLY A 158 -22.16 -14.79 14.62
N LEU A 159 -22.58 -15.48 15.69
CA LEU A 159 -22.26 -16.90 15.86
C LEU A 159 -22.88 -17.76 14.74
N LYS A 160 -24.12 -17.48 14.34
CA LYS A 160 -24.85 -18.32 13.37
C LYS A 160 -24.55 -17.97 11.90
N ILE A 161 -24.20 -16.72 11.61
CA ILE A 161 -23.99 -16.23 10.24
C ILE A 161 -22.52 -16.05 9.92
N LEU A 162 -21.68 -15.65 10.88
CA LEU A 162 -20.25 -15.39 10.70
C LEU A 162 -19.36 -16.45 11.39
N GLY A 163 -19.93 -17.35 12.19
CA GLY A 163 -19.19 -18.40 12.91
C GLY A 163 -18.60 -17.96 14.25
N GLU A 164 -18.75 -16.70 14.66
CA GLU A 164 -18.18 -16.19 15.91
C GLU A 164 -19.01 -15.06 16.54
N THR A 165 -19.00 -14.97 17.87
CA THR A 165 -19.58 -13.89 18.66
C THR A 165 -18.52 -13.10 19.42
N TRP A 166 -18.91 -12.01 20.08
CA TRP A 166 -18.00 -11.28 20.97
C TRP A 166 -17.58 -12.16 22.15
N VAL A 167 -16.29 -12.41 22.28
CA VAL A 167 -15.71 -13.11 23.44
C VAL A 167 -14.94 -12.14 24.33
N ALA A 168 -13.85 -11.59 23.82
CA ALA A 168 -12.99 -10.64 24.53
C ALA A 168 -11.95 -10.05 23.58
N HIS A 169 -11.32 -8.95 24.02
CA HIS A 169 -10.03 -8.51 23.50
C HIS A 169 -8.94 -9.56 23.82
N HIS A 170 -7.97 -9.71 22.93
CA HIS A 170 -6.83 -10.61 23.07
C HIS A 170 -5.53 -9.81 22.95
N GLY A 171 -4.99 -9.39 24.09
CA GLY A 171 -3.93 -8.38 24.18
C GLY A 171 -4.42 -7.14 24.92
N GLN A 172 -3.63 -6.08 24.91
CA GLN A 172 -3.96 -4.81 25.55
C GLN A 172 -4.57 -3.84 24.54
N HIS A 173 -5.87 -3.60 24.66
CA HIS A 173 -6.64 -2.69 23.82
C HIS A 173 -6.03 -1.27 23.81
N LYS A 174 -5.95 -0.65 22.62
CA LYS A 174 -5.31 0.66 22.35
C LYS A 174 -3.80 0.76 22.68
N VAL A 175 -3.15 -0.33 23.05
CA VAL A 175 -1.70 -0.38 23.31
C VAL A 175 -1.01 -1.33 22.35
N GLN A 176 -1.65 -2.46 22.06
CA GLN A 176 -1.14 -3.52 21.20
C GLN A 176 -2.01 -3.66 19.95
N GLY A 177 -1.38 -3.84 18.81
CA GLY A 177 -2.05 -4.04 17.53
C GLY A 177 -2.17 -5.51 17.17
N ALA A 178 -2.70 -5.76 15.98
CA ALA A 178 -2.80 -7.06 15.35
C ALA A 178 -1.96 -7.09 14.07
N ARG A 179 -1.10 -8.09 13.91
CA ARG A 179 -0.46 -8.42 12.63
C ARG A 179 -0.94 -9.77 12.14
N ALA A 180 -1.42 -9.81 10.90
CA ALA A 180 -1.81 -11.04 10.26
C ALA A 180 -0.63 -11.98 10.10
N VAL A 181 -0.91 -13.27 10.26
CA VAL A 181 0.00 -14.39 10.05
C VAL A 181 -0.64 -15.25 8.97
N LEU A 182 0.00 -15.27 7.82
CA LEU A 182 -0.38 -16.11 6.67
C LEU A 182 -0.20 -17.59 7.03
N LEU A 183 -1.25 -18.37 6.82
CA LEU A 183 -1.19 -19.81 6.98
C LEU A 183 -0.65 -20.43 5.69
N GLN A 184 0.47 -21.16 5.76
CA GLN A 184 1.16 -21.72 4.60
C GLN A 184 0.23 -22.50 3.65
N GLY A 185 -0.73 -23.25 4.20
CA GLY A 185 -1.72 -24.01 3.41
C GLY A 185 -2.84 -23.18 2.77
N GLN A 186 -2.96 -21.89 3.09
CA GLN A 186 -4.03 -21.01 2.61
C GLN A 186 -3.52 -19.93 1.66
N MET A 187 -2.21 -19.77 1.51
CA MET A 187 -1.60 -18.69 0.70
C MET A 187 -2.04 -18.68 -0.77
N SER A 188 -2.48 -19.83 -1.31
CA SER A 188 -3.01 -19.93 -2.67
C SER A 188 -4.52 -19.67 -2.77
N HIS A 189 -5.21 -19.41 -1.66
CA HIS A 189 -6.64 -19.13 -1.68
C HIS A 189 -6.89 -17.80 -2.39
N PRO A 190 -7.84 -17.70 -3.35
CA PRO A 190 -8.03 -16.50 -4.16
C PRO A 190 -8.27 -15.22 -3.34
N ILE A 191 -8.90 -15.32 -2.17
CA ILE A 191 -9.09 -14.17 -1.26
C ILE A 191 -7.75 -13.53 -0.84
N LEU A 192 -6.67 -14.31 -0.79
CA LEU A 192 -5.34 -13.86 -0.41
C LEU A 192 -4.45 -13.48 -1.62
N ASN A 193 -5.01 -13.38 -2.82
CA ASN A 193 -4.29 -12.88 -3.99
C ASN A 193 -3.69 -11.49 -3.72
N SER A 194 -2.36 -11.39 -3.83
CA SER A 194 -1.55 -10.20 -3.50
C SER A 194 -1.81 -9.60 -2.10
N VAL A 195 -2.09 -10.47 -1.11
CA VAL A 195 -2.15 -10.11 0.31
C VAL A 195 -0.91 -10.71 0.99
N SER A 196 0.01 -9.88 1.43
CA SER A 196 1.31 -10.28 2.03
C SER A 196 1.46 -9.83 3.48
N ASP A 197 0.99 -8.64 3.84
CA ASP A 197 1.15 -8.07 5.18
C ASP A 197 -0.02 -7.17 5.59
N ILE A 198 -0.78 -7.61 6.61
CA ILE A 198 -1.85 -6.83 7.21
C ILE A 198 -1.44 -6.48 8.64
N PHE A 199 -1.30 -5.19 8.90
CA PHE A 199 -1.23 -4.63 10.24
C PHE A 199 -2.49 -3.82 10.54
N CYS A 200 -3.03 -4.02 11.73
CA CYS A 200 -4.16 -3.29 12.27
C CYS A 200 -3.74 -2.67 13.61
N PRO A 201 -3.84 -1.34 13.78
CA PRO A 201 -3.71 -0.74 15.10
C PRO A 201 -4.88 -1.10 16.02
N SER A 202 -5.99 -1.63 15.49
CA SER A 202 -6.99 -2.29 16.31
C SER A 202 -6.45 -3.63 16.87
N ASP A 203 -6.80 -3.93 18.11
CA ASP A 203 -6.26 -5.07 18.85
C ASP A 203 -6.85 -6.41 18.35
N VAL A 204 -6.21 -7.53 18.68
CA VAL A 204 -6.69 -8.87 18.28
C VAL A 204 -7.95 -9.24 19.08
N TYR A 205 -8.95 -9.86 18.45
CA TYR A 205 -10.08 -10.45 19.16
C TYR A 205 -9.80 -11.89 19.53
N ARG A 206 -10.32 -12.33 20.68
CA ARG A 206 -10.39 -13.75 21.02
C ARG A 206 -11.49 -14.40 20.18
N VAL A 207 -11.12 -15.49 19.50
CA VAL A 207 -12.02 -16.33 18.70
C VAL A 207 -11.98 -17.74 19.29
N SER A 208 -13.14 -18.33 19.56
CA SER A 208 -13.29 -19.56 20.34
C SER A 208 -14.32 -20.54 19.79
N HIS A 209 -15.18 -20.13 18.86
CA HIS A 209 -16.31 -20.95 18.41
C HIS A 209 -16.16 -21.55 17.01
N LEU A 210 -15.11 -21.17 16.27
CA LEU A 210 -14.82 -21.78 14.97
C LEU A 210 -14.56 -23.28 15.10
N THR A 211 -15.00 -24.02 14.08
CA THR A 211 -14.94 -25.47 13.96
C THR A 211 -14.10 -25.89 12.76
N ASP A 212 -13.87 -27.19 12.58
CA ASP A 212 -13.17 -27.71 11.40
C ASP A 212 -13.94 -27.50 10.08
N ALA A 213 -15.22 -27.14 10.15
CA ALA A 213 -16.01 -26.74 8.99
C ALA A 213 -15.68 -25.30 8.51
N ASP A 214 -15.03 -24.51 9.35
CA ASP A 214 -14.63 -23.14 9.06
C ASP A 214 -13.24 -23.10 8.45
N GLN A 215 -13.11 -22.42 7.32
CA GLN A 215 -11.82 -22.29 6.65
C GLN A 215 -11.12 -21.03 7.12
N ILE A 216 -10.24 -21.17 8.12
CA ILE A 216 -9.38 -20.08 8.58
C ILE A 216 -8.34 -19.79 7.49
N LEU A 217 -8.32 -18.56 6.99
CA LEU A 217 -7.38 -18.09 5.97
C LEU A 217 -6.18 -17.39 6.60
N LEU A 218 -6.42 -16.57 7.62
CA LEU A 218 -5.40 -15.83 8.37
C LEU A 218 -5.57 -16.01 9.86
N ARG A 219 -4.45 -15.96 10.59
CA ARG A 219 -4.42 -15.73 12.04
C ARG A 219 -3.86 -14.35 12.34
N ALA A 220 -3.97 -13.87 13.57
CA ALA A 220 -3.38 -12.62 14.02
C ALA A 220 -2.55 -12.82 15.28
N ALA A 221 -1.35 -12.23 15.25
CA ALA A 221 -0.46 -12.10 16.37
C ALA A 221 -0.60 -10.71 17.00
N VAL A 222 -0.51 -10.66 18.32
CA VAL A 222 -0.45 -9.43 19.11
C VAL A 222 0.93 -8.80 18.95
N THR A 223 0.98 -7.51 18.64
CA THR A 223 2.21 -6.71 18.55
C THR A 223 2.54 -6.01 19.87
N GLU A 224 3.80 -5.64 20.09
CA GLU A 224 4.24 -4.98 21.33
C GLU A 224 3.72 -3.55 21.46
N SER A 225 3.40 -2.91 20.33
CA SER A 225 2.89 -1.55 20.22
C SER A 225 1.97 -1.39 18.99
N LEU A 226 1.37 -0.21 18.85
CA LEU A 226 0.59 0.17 17.67
C LEU A 226 1.44 0.57 16.46
N ASP A 227 2.77 0.49 16.53
CA ASP A 227 3.64 0.80 15.40
C ASP A 227 3.50 -0.30 14.30
N PRO A 228 3.29 0.05 13.02
CA PRO A 228 3.28 -0.92 11.93
C PRO A 228 4.58 -1.71 11.75
N GLN A 229 5.69 -1.32 12.38
CA GLN A 229 6.95 -2.08 12.43
C GLN A 229 7.15 -2.81 13.77
N SER A 230 6.16 -2.76 14.65
CA SER A 230 6.23 -3.35 15.99
C SER A 230 6.51 -4.84 15.93
N ALA A 231 7.40 -5.30 16.82
CA ALA A 231 7.66 -6.71 17.00
C ALA A 231 6.42 -7.42 17.55
N LEU A 232 6.36 -8.74 17.35
CA LEU A 232 5.33 -9.57 17.96
C LEU A 232 5.64 -9.79 19.44
N VAL A 233 4.62 -9.73 20.29
CA VAL A 233 4.76 -10.07 21.71
C VAL A 233 5.22 -11.52 21.83
N LYS A 234 6.31 -11.74 22.58
CA LYS A 234 6.82 -13.08 22.86
C LYS A 234 5.98 -13.80 23.92
N GLY A 235 5.86 -15.12 23.79
CA GLY A 235 5.26 -15.99 24.81
C GLY A 235 3.80 -16.38 24.54
N ALA A 236 3.08 -16.69 25.62
CA ALA A 236 1.81 -17.41 25.56
C ALA A 236 0.69 -16.68 24.80
N VAL A 237 0.72 -15.34 24.75
CA VAL A 237 -0.32 -14.56 24.05
C VAL A 237 -0.37 -14.86 22.56
N ASN A 238 0.75 -15.23 21.93
CA ASN A 238 0.81 -15.60 20.51
C ASN A 238 1.01 -17.11 20.29
N SER A 239 0.77 -17.92 21.32
CA SER A 239 0.98 -19.39 21.29
C SER A 239 -0.27 -20.13 21.80
N PRO A 240 -1.30 -20.35 20.96
CA PRO A 240 -1.37 -20.01 19.53
C PRO A 240 -1.87 -18.58 19.25
N THR A 241 -1.59 -18.07 18.06
CA THR A 241 -2.22 -16.86 17.49
C THR A 241 -3.72 -17.08 17.26
N GLN A 242 -4.52 -16.01 17.27
CA GLN A 242 -5.98 -16.10 17.12
C GLN A 242 -6.39 -16.18 15.64
N PRO A 243 -7.45 -16.91 15.26
CA PRO A 243 -8.09 -16.74 13.95
C PRO A 243 -8.40 -15.26 13.68
N PHE A 244 -8.15 -14.82 12.44
CA PHE A 244 -8.25 -13.40 12.06
C PHE A 244 -9.16 -13.17 10.88
N ALA A 245 -9.11 -14.06 9.87
CA ALA A 245 -10.02 -14.04 8.74
C ALA A 245 -10.38 -15.48 8.33
N TRP A 246 -11.66 -15.75 8.07
CA TRP A 246 -12.14 -17.09 7.75
C TRP A 246 -13.39 -17.07 6.87
N LEU A 247 -13.66 -18.21 6.21
CA LEU A 247 -14.93 -18.51 5.57
C LEU A 247 -15.79 -19.38 6.49
N HIS A 248 -17.07 -19.08 6.55
CA HIS A 248 -18.08 -19.83 7.29
C HIS A 248 -19.27 -20.17 6.37
N THR A 249 -19.88 -21.33 6.57
CA THR A 249 -21.12 -21.72 5.90
C THR A 249 -22.26 -21.65 6.89
N TYR A 250 -23.19 -20.72 6.69
CA TYR A 250 -24.32 -20.52 7.59
C TYR A 250 -25.56 -21.27 7.11
N GLN A 251 -26.39 -21.69 8.07
CA GLN A 251 -27.71 -22.26 7.80
C GLN A 251 -28.72 -21.13 7.56
N ARG A 252 -29.48 -21.20 6.46
CA ARG A 252 -30.54 -20.22 6.20
C ARG A 252 -31.59 -20.26 7.31
N PRO A 253 -32.12 -19.12 7.77
CA PRO A 253 -33.09 -19.09 8.87
C PRO A 253 -34.33 -19.96 8.62
N ASP A 254 -34.83 -20.00 7.39
CA ASP A 254 -35.98 -20.82 6.99
C ASP A 254 -35.68 -22.32 6.85
N GLY A 255 -34.44 -22.76 7.05
CA GLY A 255 -34.03 -24.16 6.92
C GLY A 255 -33.85 -24.65 5.48
N SER A 256 -34.03 -23.80 4.46
CA SER A 256 -34.09 -24.21 3.04
C SER A 256 -32.74 -24.56 2.40
N GLY A 257 -31.63 -24.36 3.11
CA GLY A 257 -30.27 -24.62 2.62
C GLY A 257 -29.24 -23.78 3.33
N THR A 258 -28.11 -23.49 2.68
CA THR A 258 -27.00 -22.74 3.27
C THR A 258 -26.70 -21.46 2.50
N GLY A 259 -25.95 -20.57 3.14
CA GLY A 259 -25.25 -19.45 2.52
C GLY A 259 -23.79 -19.42 2.97
N ARG A 260 -23.00 -18.49 2.40
CA ARG A 260 -21.57 -18.35 2.73
C ARG A 260 -21.30 -16.99 3.36
N SER A 261 -20.35 -16.95 4.28
CA SER A 261 -19.81 -15.71 4.79
C SER A 261 -18.30 -15.72 4.82
N PHE A 262 -17.73 -14.53 4.71
CA PHE A 262 -16.34 -14.24 5.05
C PHE A 262 -16.37 -13.31 6.26
N CYS A 263 -15.61 -13.63 7.30
CA CYS A 263 -15.51 -12.78 8.47
C CYS A 263 -14.04 -12.46 8.75
N THR A 264 -13.76 -11.22 9.13
CA THR A 264 -12.47 -10.82 9.69
C THR A 264 -12.66 -10.01 10.97
N THR A 265 -11.78 -10.23 11.94
CA THR A 265 -11.74 -9.40 13.15
C THR A 265 -11.00 -8.09 12.93
N ALA A 266 -10.46 -7.81 11.74
CA ALA A 266 -10.03 -6.45 11.37
C ALA A 266 -11.23 -5.59 10.98
N GLY A 267 -11.07 -4.27 10.95
CA GLY A 267 -12.04 -3.39 10.29
C GLY A 267 -12.40 -2.13 11.07
N ALA A 268 -11.57 -1.70 12.01
CA ALA A 268 -11.59 -0.31 12.43
C ALA A 268 -11.32 0.58 11.21
N SER A 269 -11.93 1.76 11.16
CA SER A 269 -11.71 2.73 10.07
C SER A 269 -10.22 2.94 9.77
N VAL A 270 -9.41 3.09 10.82
CA VAL A 270 -7.96 3.25 10.74
C VAL A 270 -7.20 1.98 10.28
N ASP A 271 -7.75 0.77 10.47
CA ASP A 271 -7.11 -0.45 9.98
C ASP A 271 -7.02 -0.47 8.45
N PHE A 272 -7.97 0.18 7.76
CA PHE A 272 -8.02 0.25 6.30
C PHE A 272 -6.96 1.16 5.68
N VAL A 273 -6.09 1.79 6.48
CA VAL A 273 -4.82 2.31 5.96
C VAL A 273 -4.02 1.17 5.33
N SER A 274 -4.06 -0.03 5.92
CA SER A 274 -3.49 -1.24 5.30
C SER A 274 -4.13 -1.49 3.93
N GLU A 275 -3.29 -1.40 2.89
CA GLU A 275 -3.64 -1.71 1.51
C GLU A 275 -4.10 -3.17 1.38
N ASP A 276 -3.38 -4.08 2.02
CA ASP A 276 -3.64 -5.51 2.00
C ASP A 276 -4.94 -5.89 2.69
N LEU A 277 -5.34 -5.17 3.75
CA LEU A 277 -6.67 -5.36 4.35
C LEU A 277 -7.76 -4.96 3.36
N ARG A 278 -7.63 -3.81 2.69
CA ARG A 278 -8.57 -3.40 1.64
C ARG A 278 -8.63 -4.47 0.55
N ARG A 279 -7.48 -4.93 0.05
CA ARG A 279 -7.39 -5.97 -0.99
C ARG A 279 -8.08 -7.25 -0.57
N MET A 280 -7.87 -7.72 0.65
CA MET A 280 -8.53 -8.92 1.17
C MET A 280 -10.06 -8.78 1.15
N ILE A 281 -10.62 -7.64 1.56
CA ILE A 281 -12.08 -7.40 1.54
C ILE A 281 -12.63 -7.34 0.10
N ILE A 282 -11.92 -6.67 -0.81
CA ILE A 282 -12.30 -6.62 -2.22
C ILE A 282 -12.25 -8.03 -2.84
N ASN A 283 -11.19 -8.79 -2.60
CA ASN A 283 -11.04 -10.17 -3.08
C ASN A 283 -12.14 -11.08 -2.53
N ALA A 284 -12.48 -10.95 -1.24
CA ALA A 284 -13.61 -11.67 -0.62
C ALA A 284 -14.94 -11.34 -1.31
N THR A 285 -15.14 -10.07 -1.70
CA THR A 285 -16.35 -9.65 -2.44
C THR A 285 -16.43 -10.31 -3.82
N TYR A 286 -15.32 -10.37 -4.57
CA TYR A 286 -15.27 -11.13 -5.83
C TYR A 286 -15.57 -12.60 -5.62
N TYR A 287 -14.86 -13.23 -4.67
CA TYR A 287 -14.98 -14.65 -4.39
C TYR A 287 -16.40 -15.06 -4.01
N LEU A 288 -17.04 -14.30 -3.12
CA LEU A 288 -18.38 -14.60 -2.63
C LEU A 288 -19.50 -14.30 -3.64
N THR A 289 -19.26 -13.39 -4.59
CA THR A 289 -20.19 -13.11 -5.70
C THR A 289 -19.94 -13.98 -6.93
N ASP A 290 -19.11 -15.03 -6.79
CA ASP A 290 -18.70 -15.96 -7.84
C ASP A 290 -18.11 -15.26 -9.07
N ARG A 291 -17.51 -14.08 -8.87
CA ARG A 291 -16.72 -13.38 -9.88
C ARG A 291 -15.26 -13.87 -9.78
N PRO A 292 -14.53 -13.99 -10.90
CA PRO A 292 -13.11 -14.30 -10.87
C PRO A 292 -12.36 -13.27 -10.02
N VAL A 293 -11.66 -13.73 -8.99
CA VAL A 293 -10.87 -12.85 -8.13
C VAL A 293 -9.64 -12.37 -8.92
N PRO A 294 -9.40 -11.06 -9.03
CA PRO A 294 -8.20 -10.55 -9.68
C PRO A 294 -6.93 -11.13 -9.04
N SER A 295 -5.87 -11.30 -9.82
CA SER A 295 -4.54 -11.61 -9.27
C SER A 295 -4.05 -10.53 -8.31
N GLU A 296 -4.44 -9.28 -8.58
CA GLU A 296 -4.16 -8.11 -7.76
C GLU A 296 -5.30 -7.11 -7.97
N ALA A 297 -6.21 -7.01 -6.99
CA ALA A 297 -7.29 -6.04 -7.07
C ALA A 297 -6.74 -4.63 -6.78
N ASP A 298 -7.07 -3.66 -7.65
CA ASP A 298 -6.77 -2.25 -7.43
C ASP A 298 -7.56 -1.72 -6.23
N VAL A 299 -6.85 -1.42 -5.14
CA VAL A 299 -7.43 -0.93 -3.89
C VAL A 299 -6.94 0.45 -3.51
N ALA A 300 -6.35 1.17 -4.47
CA ALA A 300 -6.01 2.56 -4.29
C ALA A 300 -7.28 3.35 -3.91
N PHE A 301 -7.13 4.28 -2.97
CA PHE A 301 -8.24 5.13 -2.59
C PHE A 301 -8.74 5.91 -3.82
N VAL A 302 -10.07 6.00 -3.95
CA VAL A 302 -10.69 6.79 -5.03
C VAL A 302 -10.65 8.27 -4.69
N ASP A 303 -10.96 8.60 -3.44
CA ASP A 303 -10.80 9.92 -2.83
C ASP A 303 -9.90 9.77 -1.60
N ALA A 304 -9.23 10.84 -1.16
CA ALA A 304 -8.39 10.80 0.04
C ALA A 304 -9.14 10.20 1.24
N TYR A 305 -8.45 9.42 2.06
CA TYR A 305 -9.05 8.73 3.19
C TYR A 305 -8.37 9.17 4.49
N TYR A 306 -9.14 9.86 5.34
CA TYR A 306 -8.66 10.42 6.59
C TYR A 306 -9.41 9.78 7.77
N PRO A 307 -9.16 8.50 8.07
CA PRO A 307 -9.88 7.79 9.12
C PRO A 307 -9.54 8.39 10.48
N SER A 308 -10.53 8.53 11.36
CA SER A 308 -10.23 8.81 12.76
C SER A 308 -9.68 7.56 13.45
N PHE A 309 -8.94 7.73 14.54
CA PHE A 309 -8.67 6.61 15.43
C PHE A 309 -9.98 6.12 16.07
N PHE A 310 -10.05 4.84 16.42
CA PHE A 310 -11.26 4.24 17.00
C PHE A 310 -11.41 4.61 18.48
N GLY A 311 -12.66 4.70 18.93
CA GLY A 311 -13.07 5.03 20.28
C GLY A 311 -14.43 5.70 20.31
N PHE A 312 -15.06 5.70 21.49
CA PHE A 312 -16.38 6.28 21.67
C PHE A 312 -16.33 7.81 21.71
N ILE A 313 -17.30 8.44 21.05
CA ILE A 313 -17.58 9.87 21.20
C ILE A 313 -19.02 10.01 21.72
N GLN A 314 -19.14 10.25 23.02
CA GLN A 314 -20.43 10.36 23.72
C GLN A 314 -20.69 11.76 24.27
N GLU A 315 -19.64 12.57 24.45
CA GLU A 315 -19.74 13.91 25.01
C GLU A 315 -19.15 14.97 24.08
N PRO A 316 -19.80 16.14 23.93
CA PRO A 316 -21.13 16.43 24.47
C PRO A 316 -22.22 15.55 23.83
N ALA A 317 -23.33 15.31 24.52
CA ALA A 317 -24.42 14.44 24.04
C ALA A 317 -24.97 14.84 22.65
N ASP A 318 -24.82 16.10 22.23
CA ASP A 318 -25.22 16.62 20.93
C ASP A 318 -24.06 16.68 19.91
N TYR A 319 -22.93 16.02 20.17
CA TYR A 319 -21.74 16.03 19.32
C TYR A 319 -22.08 15.71 17.85
N TRP A 320 -22.74 14.57 17.58
CA TRP A 320 -23.06 14.13 16.22
C TRP A 320 -24.04 15.06 15.52
N LYS A 321 -25.00 15.59 16.28
CA LYS A 321 -25.96 16.59 15.78
C LYS A 321 -25.25 17.89 15.40
N THR A 322 -24.27 18.32 16.19
CA THR A 322 -23.47 19.53 15.95
C THR A 322 -22.47 19.34 14.80
N LEU A 323 -21.86 18.16 14.70
CA LEU A 323 -21.02 17.78 13.57
C LEU A 323 -21.82 17.81 12.25
N ALA A 324 -23.13 17.53 12.33
CA ALA A 324 -24.10 17.65 11.25
C ALA A 324 -23.71 16.90 9.97
N ARG A 325 -22.95 15.81 10.11
CA ARG A 325 -22.44 14.99 9.01
C ARG A 325 -23.60 14.33 8.29
N LYS A 326 -23.67 14.45 6.96
CA LYS A 326 -24.69 13.77 6.14
C LYS A 326 -24.08 12.67 5.27
N PRO A 327 -24.86 11.68 4.79
CA PRO A 327 -24.37 10.69 3.83
C PRO A 327 -23.69 11.34 2.61
N GLU A 328 -24.30 12.38 2.04
CA GLU A 328 -23.75 13.11 0.88
C GLU A 328 -22.36 13.72 1.08
N ASP A 329 -21.89 13.87 2.32
CA ASP A 329 -20.53 14.33 2.62
C ASP A 329 -19.46 13.28 2.29
N PHE A 330 -19.83 12.02 2.19
CA PHE A 330 -18.96 10.93 1.75
C PHE A 330 -19.14 10.59 0.26
N ALA A 331 -19.84 11.41 -0.53
CA ALA A 331 -19.97 11.21 -1.97
C ALA A 331 -18.60 11.21 -2.70
N LEU A 332 -18.58 10.80 -3.97
CA LEU A 332 -17.38 10.85 -4.83
C LEU A 332 -16.84 12.30 -4.89
N GLY A 333 -15.51 12.45 -4.84
CA GLY A 333 -14.83 13.74 -4.78
C GLY A 333 -14.81 14.39 -3.39
N LYS A 334 -15.31 13.71 -2.35
CA LYS A 334 -15.34 14.20 -0.97
C LYS A 334 -14.62 13.27 0.00
N SER A 335 -13.89 13.88 0.94
CA SER A 335 -13.08 13.21 1.96
C SER A 335 -13.29 13.86 3.32
N PRO A 336 -14.46 13.65 3.96
CA PRO A 336 -14.71 14.22 5.27
C PRO A 336 -13.76 13.59 6.29
N HIS A 337 -13.45 14.33 7.34
CA HIS A 337 -12.69 13.85 8.48
C HIS A 337 -13.42 14.21 9.77
N VAL A 338 -13.08 13.47 10.82
CA VAL A 338 -13.54 13.70 12.19
C VAL A 338 -12.29 13.69 13.09
N ALA A 339 -12.31 14.50 14.14
CA ALA A 339 -11.23 14.48 15.13
C ALA A 339 -11.20 13.12 15.85
N ASP A 340 -10.02 12.72 16.31
CA ASP A 340 -9.89 11.51 17.11
C ASP A 340 -10.64 11.65 18.45
N PRO A 341 -11.16 10.54 19.01
CA PRO A 341 -11.65 10.52 20.38
C PRO A 341 -10.58 11.03 21.36
N ALA A 342 -11.00 11.71 22.43
CA ALA A 342 -10.08 12.34 23.37
C ALA A 342 -9.13 11.37 24.09
N ASP A 343 -9.51 10.10 24.20
CA ASP A 343 -8.72 9.02 24.79
C ASP A 343 -7.95 8.19 23.74
N ALA A 344 -7.94 8.61 22.48
CA ALA A 344 -7.18 7.94 21.44
C ALA A 344 -5.67 8.17 21.63
N PRO A 345 -4.84 7.12 21.48
CA PRO A 345 -3.40 7.30 21.38
C PRO A 345 -3.05 8.11 20.12
N GLU A 346 -1.97 8.89 20.20
CA GLU A 346 -1.38 9.47 19.00
C GLU A 346 -0.86 8.36 18.10
N TRP A 347 -1.33 8.37 16.85
CA TRP A 347 -0.99 7.36 15.85
C TRP A 347 -0.83 8.04 14.49
N SER A 348 0.42 8.34 14.14
CA SER A 348 0.78 9.16 12.98
C SER A 348 0.93 8.38 11.68
N PHE A 349 0.61 7.08 11.66
CA PHE A 349 0.76 6.22 10.47
C PHE A 349 -0.47 6.27 9.55
N ARG A 350 -1.13 7.44 9.48
CA ARG A 350 -2.21 7.74 8.53
C ARG A 350 -2.09 9.18 8.05
N ASP A 351 -2.61 9.42 6.86
CA ASP A 351 -2.77 10.78 6.36
C ASP A 351 -3.78 11.55 7.22
N ARG A 352 -3.53 12.84 7.41
CA ARG A 352 -4.47 13.80 8.00
C ARG A 352 -4.65 14.97 7.04
N PRO A 353 -5.82 15.61 6.99
CA PRO A 353 -6.00 16.81 6.20
C PRO A 353 -5.06 17.91 6.71
N ALA A 354 -4.49 18.70 5.79
CA ALA A 354 -3.69 19.86 6.15
C ALA A 354 -4.50 20.79 7.06
N GLN A 355 -4.00 21.06 8.27
CA GLN A 355 -4.64 22.02 9.16
C GLN A 355 -4.69 23.39 8.45
N ALA A 356 -5.89 23.93 8.25
CA ALA A 356 -6.04 25.34 7.98
C ALA A 356 -5.49 26.08 9.21
N SER A 357 -4.35 26.76 9.08
CA SER A 357 -3.75 27.47 10.21
C SER A 357 -4.74 28.53 10.72
N SER A 358 -5.20 28.37 11.96
CA SER A 358 -5.95 29.40 12.68
C SER A 358 -5.05 30.49 13.27
N ASP A 359 -3.76 30.48 12.98
CA ASP A 359 -2.80 31.49 13.45
C ASP A 359 -2.60 32.60 12.41
N ALA A 360 -3.71 33.22 12.01
CA ALA A 360 -3.72 34.49 11.30
C ALA A 360 -4.17 35.63 12.23
N THR A 361 -3.74 35.65 13.49
CA THR A 361 -3.99 36.78 14.42
C THR A 361 -2.89 37.07 15.45
N ALA A 362 -1.73 36.40 15.41
CA ALA A 362 -0.66 36.60 16.39
C ALA A 362 0.69 37.11 15.81
N ALA A 363 0.71 37.63 14.59
CA ALA A 363 1.90 38.22 13.98
C ALA A 363 1.65 39.61 13.37
N THR A 364 1.01 40.50 14.14
CA THR A 364 1.04 41.94 13.88
C THR A 364 1.43 42.67 15.16
N LYS A 365 2.74 42.74 15.41
CA LYS A 365 3.45 43.89 15.99
C LYS A 365 4.93 43.54 16.13
N GLU A 366 5.76 44.47 15.63
CA GLU A 366 7.24 44.49 15.69
C GLU A 366 7.91 43.52 14.69
N ALA A 367 8.73 43.92 13.73
CA ALA A 367 9.50 45.14 13.57
C ALA A 367 9.56 45.59 12.10
N THR A 368 9.38 46.90 11.93
CA THR A 368 9.72 47.73 10.78
C THR A 368 11.23 47.85 10.58
N SER A 369 11.71 47.76 9.33
CA SER A 369 12.92 48.41 8.75
C SER A 369 13.45 47.54 7.61
N SER A 370 13.66 47.93 6.36
CA SER A 370 13.60 49.18 5.60
C SER A 370 13.73 48.82 4.11
N ALA A 371 13.03 49.56 3.25
CA ALA A 371 12.94 49.51 1.77
C ALA A 371 14.32 49.56 1.02
N PRO A 372 14.42 49.45 -0.34
CA PRO A 372 13.33 49.55 -1.32
C PRO A 372 13.33 48.58 -2.51
N ALA A 373 12.15 48.49 -3.14
CA ALA A 373 11.92 47.93 -4.45
C ALA A 373 12.55 48.80 -5.54
N ALA A 374 13.29 48.17 -6.46
CA ALA A 374 13.60 48.69 -7.78
C ALA A 374 13.37 47.57 -8.81
N SER A 375 12.43 47.80 -9.71
CA SER A 375 12.46 47.23 -11.07
C SER A 375 12.97 48.33 -12.02
N PRO A 376 13.40 48.06 -13.26
CA PRO A 376 13.67 46.77 -13.92
C PRO A 376 15.02 46.75 -14.67
N ALA A 377 15.57 45.58 -15.00
CA ALA A 377 16.53 45.45 -16.10
C ALA A 377 16.51 44.05 -16.70
N THR A 378 16.08 44.00 -17.96
CA THR A 378 16.11 42.87 -18.88
C THR A 378 17.55 42.38 -19.05
N VAL A 379 17.93 41.31 -18.36
CA VAL A 379 19.10 40.51 -18.71
C VAL A 379 18.58 39.31 -19.48
N LYS A 380 18.96 39.25 -20.76
CA LYS A 380 18.87 38.03 -21.56
C LYS A 380 19.78 36.97 -20.90
N THR A 381 19.25 36.21 -19.95
CA THR A 381 19.80 34.90 -19.64
C THR A 381 19.27 33.98 -20.71
N THR A 382 20.15 33.60 -21.62
CA THR A 382 19.99 32.47 -22.53
C THR A 382 19.44 31.30 -21.72
N GLU A 383 18.21 30.90 -22.00
CA GLU A 383 17.68 29.61 -21.56
C GLU A 383 18.65 28.54 -22.09
N ALA A 384 19.49 28.01 -21.20
CA ALA A 384 19.99 26.67 -21.40
C ALA A 384 18.77 25.76 -21.20
N GLN A 385 18.31 25.16 -22.29
CA GLN A 385 17.44 23.99 -22.24
C GLN A 385 18.05 22.96 -21.27
N PRO A 386 17.27 22.12 -20.59
CA PRO A 386 17.82 21.03 -19.81
C PRO A 386 18.69 20.20 -20.77
N GLU A 387 20.01 20.24 -20.56
CA GLU A 387 20.94 19.40 -21.32
C GLU A 387 20.49 17.96 -21.11
N ASP A 388 20.28 17.24 -22.22
CA ASP A 388 19.91 15.83 -22.24
C ASP A 388 20.77 15.07 -21.22
N ALA A 389 20.13 14.36 -20.28
CA ALA A 389 20.82 13.46 -19.38
C ALA A 389 21.76 12.58 -20.20
N VAL A 390 23.06 12.61 -19.89
CA VAL A 390 24.09 11.93 -20.68
C VAL A 390 23.84 10.42 -20.60
N LYS A 391 23.10 9.90 -21.58
CA LYS A 391 22.86 8.48 -21.74
C LYS A 391 24.16 7.88 -22.28
N GLY A 392 24.89 7.17 -21.43
CA GLY A 392 26.01 6.31 -21.85
C GLY A 392 25.54 5.28 -22.89
N PRO A 393 26.46 4.48 -23.47
CA PRO A 393 26.07 3.51 -24.50
C PRO A 393 24.94 2.60 -23.99
N SER A 394 24.03 2.20 -24.88
CA SER A 394 22.92 1.32 -24.54
C SER A 394 23.44 0.00 -23.96
N TRP A 395 22.87 -0.44 -22.83
CA TRP A 395 23.16 -1.75 -22.27
C TRP A 395 22.05 -2.74 -22.60
N GLU A 396 22.43 -3.88 -23.18
CA GLU A 396 21.55 -5.04 -23.31
C GLU A 396 22.23 -6.27 -22.69
N PRO A 397 21.50 -7.07 -21.89
CA PRO A 397 22.00 -8.34 -21.38
C PRO A 397 22.33 -9.37 -22.47
N ARG A 398 23.43 -10.09 -22.26
CA ARG A 398 23.84 -11.25 -23.07
C ARG A 398 23.04 -12.50 -22.65
N GLN A 399 23.07 -13.54 -23.48
CA GLN A 399 22.47 -14.83 -23.12
C GLN A 399 23.20 -15.42 -21.90
N SER A 400 22.42 -15.91 -20.93
CA SER A 400 22.87 -16.55 -19.69
C SER A 400 23.82 -15.71 -18.85
N GLU A 401 23.73 -14.39 -18.98
CA GLU A 401 24.66 -13.48 -18.35
C GLU A 401 24.50 -13.45 -16.83
N ARG A 402 25.65 -13.41 -16.14
CA ARG A 402 25.73 -13.27 -14.68
C ARG A 402 25.83 -11.79 -14.30
N ILE A 403 24.78 -11.26 -13.70
CA ILE A 403 24.64 -9.84 -13.34
C ILE A 403 24.73 -9.71 -11.82
N ALA A 404 25.61 -8.82 -11.36
CA ALA A 404 25.81 -8.50 -9.95
C ALA A 404 25.37 -7.06 -9.63
N LEU A 405 24.53 -6.89 -8.60
CA LEU A 405 24.41 -5.60 -7.94
C LEU A 405 25.53 -5.44 -6.91
N VAL A 406 26.20 -4.30 -6.92
CA VAL A 406 27.26 -3.96 -5.96
C VAL A 406 27.06 -2.55 -5.44
N GLY A 407 27.53 -2.29 -4.22
CA GLY A 407 27.45 -0.98 -3.60
C GLY A 407 26.83 -1.02 -2.22
N ASN A 408 26.28 0.12 -1.82
CA ASN A 408 25.84 0.36 -0.46
C ASN A 408 24.44 -0.21 -0.14
N SER A 409 23.83 0.30 0.94
CA SER A 409 22.49 -0.07 1.39
C SER A 409 21.40 0.11 0.32
N LEU A 410 21.54 1.04 -0.63
CA LEU A 410 20.56 1.19 -1.70
C LEU A 410 20.47 -0.08 -2.55
N ALA A 411 21.62 -0.60 -3.02
CA ALA A 411 21.68 -1.87 -3.73
C ALA A 411 21.22 -3.02 -2.84
N GLU A 412 21.74 -3.12 -1.61
CA GLU A 412 21.45 -4.23 -0.70
C GLU A 412 19.94 -4.37 -0.42
N ARG A 413 19.25 -3.24 -0.21
CA ARG A 413 17.82 -3.22 0.11
C ARG A 413 16.93 -3.65 -1.05
N MET A 414 17.42 -3.65 -2.29
CA MET A 414 16.69 -4.20 -3.43
C MET A 414 16.41 -5.70 -3.26
N ASN A 415 17.10 -6.39 -2.34
CA ASN A 415 16.77 -7.77 -1.95
C ASN A 415 15.45 -7.90 -1.16
N LEU A 416 14.97 -6.82 -0.53
CA LEU A 416 13.75 -6.86 0.27
C LEU A 416 12.51 -6.89 -0.62
N PHE A 417 12.59 -6.24 -1.79
CA PHE A 417 11.43 -5.99 -2.63
C PHE A 417 11.55 -6.60 -4.03
N GLY A 418 12.74 -6.70 -4.63
CA GLY A 418 12.96 -7.48 -5.86
C GLY A 418 12.37 -6.90 -7.16
N TYR A 419 11.97 -5.62 -7.19
CA TYR A 419 11.34 -5.04 -8.39
C TYR A 419 12.28 -5.02 -9.60
N PHE A 420 13.51 -4.55 -9.45
CA PHE A 420 14.43 -4.40 -10.58
C PHE A 420 14.86 -5.72 -11.24
N GLU A 421 15.21 -6.74 -10.44
CA GLU A 421 15.54 -8.06 -11.00
C GLU A 421 14.33 -8.66 -11.74
N THR A 422 13.12 -8.45 -11.21
CA THR A 422 11.89 -8.87 -11.87
C THR A 422 11.70 -8.17 -13.21
N LEU A 423 11.92 -6.85 -13.29
CA LEU A 423 11.86 -6.08 -14.54
C LEU A 423 12.80 -6.66 -15.59
N LEU A 424 14.02 -7.03 -15.22
CA LEU A 424 14.97 -7.66 -16.14
C LEU A 424 14.46 -9.03 -16.64
N HIS A 425 13.96 -9.89 -15.76
CA HIS A 425 13.42 -11.19 -16.15
C HIS A 425 12.18 -11.09 -17.04
N THR A 426 11.30 -10.13 -16.78
CA THR A 426 10.10 -9.92 -17.61
C THR A 426 10.39 -9.22 -18.93
N ARG A 427 11.42 -8.38 -18.99
CA ARG A 427 11.89 -7.75 -20.23
C ARG A 427 12.64 -8.73 -21.11
N PHE A 428 13.40 -9.64 -20.51
CA PHE A 428 14.28 -10.57 -21.21
C PHE A 428 14.01 -12.03 -20.83
N PRO A 429 12.78 -12.54 -21.06
CA PRO A 429 12.38 -13.88 -20.61
C PRO A 429 13.24 -15.00 -21.21
N ASP A 430 13.76 -14.80 -22.42
CA ASP A 430 14.53 -15.82 -23.15
C ASP A 430 16.04 -15.77 -22.88
N LYS A 431 16.54 -14.70 -22.23
CA LYS A 431 17.98 -14.51 -22.02
C LYS A 431 18.54 -15.37 -20.89
N GLN A 432 17.71 -16.05 -20.09
CA GLN A 432 18.14 -16.90 -18.97
C GLN A 432 19.14 -16.20 -18.02
N LEU A 433 18.87 -14.93 -17.70
CA LEU A 433 19.75 -14.12 -16.86
C LEU A 433 19.96 -14.77 -15.50
N VAL A 434 21.16 -14.63 -14.96
CA VAL A 434 21.50 -15.10 -13.62
C VAL A 434 21.86 -13.90 -12.78
N PHE A 435 21.10 -13.64 -11.72
CA PHE A 435 21.20 -12.40 -10.98
C PHE A 435 21.54 -12.63 -9.50
N ARG A 436 22.50 -11.88 -8.95
CA ARG A 436 22.86 -11.88 -7.53
C ARG A 436 23.11 -10.47 -7.03
N ASN A 437 22.74 -10.23 -5.78
CA ASN A 437 22.90 -8.93 -5.14
C ASN A 437 23.95 -9.03 -4.05
N PHE A 438 25.09 -8.39 -4.31
CA PHE A 438 26.25 -8.33 -3.44
C PHE A 438 26.37 -6.97 -2.74
N GLY A 439 25.31 -6.15 -2.77
CA GLY A 439 25.24 -4.91 -2.02
C GLY A 439 25.44 -5.17 -0.53
N TRP A 440 26.16 -4.27 0.13
CA TRP A 440 26.45 -4.37 1.56
C TRP A 440 26.34 -2.98 2.22
N PRO A 441 25.70 -2.87 3.40
CA PRO A 441 25.57 -1.58 4.07
C PRO A 441 26.94 -0.95 4.35
N ALA A 442 27.01 0.37 4.20
CA ALA A 442 28.25 1.15 4.37
C ALA A 442 29.37 0.88 3.34
N ASP A 443 29.15 0.09 2.28
CA ASP A 443 30.17 -0.04 1.22
C ASP A 443 30.41 1.30 0.52
N GLU A 444 31.69 1.67 0.44
CA GLU A 444 32.21 2.69 -0.47
C GLU A 444 33.05 1.99 -1.54
N VAL A 445 33.24 2.63 -2.69
CA VAL A 445 33.97 2.03 -3.82
C VAL A 445 35.39 1.57 -3.46
N GLY A 446 36.07 2.29 -2.56
CA GLY A 446 37.41 1.94 -2.08
C GLY A 446 37.45 1.27 -0.70
N LYS A 447 36.30 1.01 -0.08
CA LYS A 447 36.23 0.50 1.29
C LYS A 447 35.00 -0.40 1.47
N GLN A 448 35.23 -1.70 1.31
CA GLN A 448 34.21 -2.73 1.42
C GLN A 448 34.54 -3.64 2.61
N GLN A 449 33.94 -3.35 3.76
CA GLN A 449 34.22 -4.09 5.00
C GLN A 449 33.53 -5.44 4.98
N ARG A 450 34.26 -6.51 5.31
CA ARG A 450 33.73 -7.86 5.46
C ARG A 450 34.19 -8.45 6.80
N PRO A 451 33.42 -9.38 7.40
CA PRO A 451 33.90 -10.13 8.56
C PRO A 451 35.24 -10.82 8.29
N ASP A 452 36.05 -11.04 9.33
CA ASP A 452 37.29 -11.81 9.16
C ASP A 452 36.99 -13.19 8.58
N ASN A 453 37.88 -13.65 7.70
CA ASN A 453 37.81 -14.92 6.98
C ASN A 453 36.58 -15.11 6.08
N TYR A 454 35.89 -14.03 5.73
CA TYR A 454 34.69 -14.07 4.89
C TYR A 454 34.84 -14.92 3.62
N THR A 455 36.02 -14.84 2.97
CA THR A 455 36.33 -15.55 1.72
C THR A 455 37.18 -16.81 1.90
N VAL A 456 37.44 -17.25 3.14
CA VAL A 456 38.39 -18.34 3.41
C VAL A 456 37.83 -19.72 3.03
N ILE A 457 36.53 -19.94 3.21
CA ILE A 457 35.88 -21.19 2.77
C ILE A 457 35.68 -21.15 1.27
N ASP A 458 35.08 -20.06 0.81
CA ASP A 458 34.78 -19.80 -0.59
C ASP A 458 34.69 -18.28 -0.76
N ASP A 459 35.10 -17.76 -1.92
CA ASP A 459 34.86 -16.36 -2.29
C ASP A 459 33.61 -16.33 -3.18
N PRO A 460 32.42 -16.10 -2.60
CA PRO A 460 31.18 -16.15 -3.36
C PRO A 460 31.13 -15.17 -4.54
N PHE A 461 31.85 -14.06 -4.47
CA PHE A 461 31.94 -13.13 -5.59
C PHE A 461 32.76 -13.74 -6.74
N GLN A 462 33.81 -14.50 -6.43
CA GLN A 462 34.56 -15.29 -7.41
C GLN A 462 33.77 -16.48 -7.95
N VAL A 463 33.04 -17.20 -7.09
CA VAL A 463 32.20 -18.35 -7.50
C VAL A 463 31.13 -17.92 -8.48
N PHE A 464 30.46 -16.80 -8.18
CA PHE A 464 29.44 -16.27 -9.07
C PHE A 464 30.04 -15.78 -10.39
N ALA A 465 31.30 -15.31 -10.39
CA ALA A 465 32.01 -14.83 -11.57
C ALA A 465 31.15 -13.86 -12.43
N PRO A 466 30.77 -12.69 -11.89
CA PRO A 466 29.92 -11.74 -12.60
C PRO A 466 30.51 -11.31 -13.95
N GLU A 467 29.65 -11.08 -14.92
CA GLU A 467 29.98 -10.52 -16.24
C GLU A 467 29.50 -9.08 -16.39
N THR A 468 28.41 -8.70 -15.71
CA THR A 468 27.97 -7.31 -15.60
C THR A 468 27.87 -6.90 -14.13
N PHE A 469 28.36 -5.70 -13.82
CA PHE A 469 28.23 -5.05 -12.52
C PHE A 469 27.31 -3.84 -12.65
N ILE A 470 26.30 -3.75 -11.80
CA ILE A 470 25.45 -2.56 -11.66
C ILE A 470 25.80 -1.93 -10.32
N CYS A 471 26.39 -0.73 -10.39
CA CYS A 471 27.23 -0.19 -9.33
C CYS A 471 26.60 1.02 -8.64
N PHE A 472 26.24 0.86 -7.37
CA PHE A 472 25.56 1.84 -6.52
C PHE A 472 26.53 2.44 -5.49
N PHE A 473 27.46 3.27 -5.97
CA PHE A 473 28.45 3.98 -5.15
C PHE A 473 28.18 5.49 -5.14
N GLY A 474 28.81 6.22 -4.22
CA GLY A 474 28.70 7.67 -4.08
C GLY A 474 27.88 8.12 -2.88
N PHE A 475 26.90 7.31 -2.43
CA PHE A 475 26.11 7.68 -1.25
C PHE A 475 26.95 7.66 0.02
N ASN A 476 27.74 6.63 0.34
CA ASN A 476 28.51 6.66 1.58
C ASN A 476 29.68 7.64 1.53
N GLU A 477 30.26 7.83 0.35
CA GLU A 477 31.36 8.74 0.12
C GLU A 477 30.97 10.20 0.40
N HIS A 478 29.68 10.56 0.24
CA HIS A 478 29.20 11.92 0.53
C HIS A 478 29.46 12.37 1.97
N PHE A 479 29.49 11.43 2.94
CA PHE A 479 29.74 11.74 4.34
C PHE A 479 31.15 12.29 4.58
N ALA A 480 32.10 12.04 3.67
CA ALA A 480 33.44 12.63 3.75
C ALA A 480 33.44 14.12 3.35
N GLY A 481 32.41 14.60 2.64
CA GLY A 481 32.31 15.95 2.08
C GLY A 481 32.39 15.96 0.55
N GLY A 482 32.21 17.16 -0.04
CA GLY A 482 32.14 17.36 -1.50
C GLY A 482 33.08 18.46 -2.01
N SER A 483 34.32 18.48 -1.53
CA SER A 483 35.38 19.31 -2.11
C SER A 483 35.83 18.73 -3.47
N GLN A 484 36.42 19.55 -4.34
CA GLN A 484 36.92 19.06 -5.64
C GLN A 484 37.92 17.92 -5.46
N GLU A 485 38.83 18.03 -4.49
CA GLU A 485 39.81 16.99 -4.18
C GLU A 485 39.14 15.66 -3.82
N GLN A 486 38.08 15.70 -3.00
CA GLN A 486 37.35 14.50 -2.57
C GLN A 486 36.61 13.83 -3.74
N LEU A 487 36.02 14.63 -4.63
CA LEU A 487 35.34 14.13 -5.83
C LEU A 487 36.33 13.50 -6.81
N GLU A 488 37.51 14.09 -7.01
CA GLU A 488 38.56 13.50 -7.85
C GLU A 488 39.12 12.21 -7.25
N GLN A 489 39.33 12.17 -5.94
CA GLN A 489 39.74 10.95 -5.25
C GLN A 489 38.66 9.84 -5.35
N PHE A 490 37.38 10.20 -5.27
CA PHE A 490 36.28 9.26 -5.49
C PHE A 490 36.31 8.69 -6.91
N LYS A 491 36.40 9.54 -7.94
CA LYS A 491 36.50 9.11 -9.34
C LYS A 491 37.71 8.21 -9.58
N GLU A 492 38.87 8.54 -9.00
CA GLU A 492 40.08 7.73 -9.11
C GLU A 492 39.93 6.35 -8.46
N ARG A 493 39.35 6.28 -7.26
CA ARG A 493 39.06 4.99 -6.60
C ARG A 493 38.07 4.16 -7.41
N TYR A 494 37.06 4.80 -8.01
CA TYR A 494 36.07 4.11 -8.83
C TYR A 494 36.67 3.61 -10.15
N ARG A 495 37.50 4.41 -10.81
CA ARG A 495 38.28 3.98 -12.00
C ARG A 495 39.16 2.79 -11.68
N THR A 496 39.87 2.84 -10.55
CA THR A 496 40.72 1.74 -10.08
C THR A 496 39.89 0.48 -9.82
N TRP A 497 38.77 0.61 -9.11
CA TRP A 497 37.87 -0.51 -8.81
C TRP A 497 37.34 -1.16 -10.10
N ILE A 498 36.93 -0.38 -11.10
CA ILE A 498 36.48 -0.88 -12.41
C ILE A 498 37.62 -1.65 -13.09
N ALA A 499 38.83 -1.07 -13.16
CA ALA A 499 39.98 -1.71 -13.81
C ALA A 499 40.38 -3.02 -13.13
N GLU A 500 40.34 -3.09 -11.79
CA GLU A 500 40.60 -4.31 -11.03
C GLU A 500 39.56 -5.40 -11.30
N HIS A 501 38.28 -5.03 -11.37
CA HIS A 501 37.19 -5.97 -11.67
C HIS A 501 37.21 -6.43 -13.11
N GLU A 502 37.55 -5.54 -14.05
CA GLU A 502 37.75 -5.88 -15.44
C GLU A 502 38.90 -6.88 -15.60
N ALA A 503 40.05 -6.62 -14.96
CA ALA A 503 41.19 -7.53 -14.98
C ALA A 503 40.88 -8.89 -14.33
N LYS A 504 40.03 -8.91 -13.29
CA LYS A 504 39.69 -10.13 -12.55
C LYS A 504 38.64 -10.99 -13.25
N PHE A 505 37.63 -10.38 -13.86
CA PHE A 505 36.44 -11.09 -14.33
C PHE A 505 36.29 -11.17 -15.85
N SER A 506 37.01 -10.35 -16.61
CA SER A 506 36.99 -10.45 -18.07
C SER A 506 37.62 -11.75 -18.56
N LYS A 507 36.97 -12.36 -19.54
CA LYS A 507 37.49 -13.53 -20.28
C LYS A 507 37.40 -13.22 -21.78
N PRO A 508 38.18 -13.90 -22.64
CA PRO A 508 38.06 -13.72 -24.10
C PRO A 508 36.62 -13.92 -24.58
N GLY A 509 36.01 -12.89 -25.17
CA GLY A 509 34.63 -12.88 -25.65
C GLY A 509 33.56 -12.65 -24.57
N HIS A 510 33.97 -12.48 -23.31
CA HIS A 510 33.13 -12.21 -22.15
C HIS A 510 33.82 -11.17 -21.26
N GLU A 511 33.98 -9.97 -21.79
CA GLU A 511 34.51 -8.83 -21.05
C GLU A 511 33.54 -8.43 -19.95
N ALA A 512 34.09 -8.05 -18.79
CA ALA A 512 33.32 -7.46 -17.71
C ALA A 512 32.71 -6.13 -18.17
N ARG A 513 31.44 -5.91 -17.83
CA ARG A 513 30.67 -4.70 -18.21
C ARG A 513 30.18 -4.00 -16.96
N PHE A 514 30.04 -2.68 -17.05
CA PHE A 514 29.66 -1.86 -15.90
C PHE A 514 28.49 -0.96 -16.25
N VAL A 515 27.55 -0.82 -15.32
CA VAL A 515 26.48 0.17 -15.33
C VAL A 515 26.65 1.01 -14.08
N LEU A 516 26.89 2.31 -14.26
CA LEU A 516 27.13 3.23 -13.15
C LEU A 516 25.78 3.84 -12.74
N VAL A 517 25.48 3.80 -11.44
CA VAL A 517 24.21 4.32 -10.90
C VAL A 517 24.52 5.43 -9.91
N THR A 518 23.91 6.60 -10.09
CA THR A 518 24.08 7.73 -9.16
C THR A 518 23.41 7.43 -7.81
N PRO A 519 23.85 8.04 -6.69
CA PRO A 519 23.12 7.96 -5.43
C PRO A 519 21.71 8.57 -5.56
N ILE A 520 20.77 8.13 -4.71
CA ILE A 520 19.50 8.85 -4.53
C ILE A 520 19.71 10.15 -3.73
N ALA A 521 18.73 11.04 -3.79
CA ALA A 521 18.62 12.17 -2.87
C ALA A 521 18.40 11.70 -1.42
N PHE A 522 18.73 12.54 -0.47
CA PHE A 522 18.26 12.44 0.91
C PHE A 522 16.82 12.96 0.98
N GLU A 523 15.91 12.14 1.47
CA GLU A 523 14.52 12.52 1.71
C GLU A 523 14.38 13.24 3.06
N LYS A 524 13.82 14.45 3.04
CA LYS A 524 13.41 15.10 4.28
C LYS A 524 12.23 14.32 4.87
N THR A 525 12.45 13.63 5.98
CA THR A 525 11.37 12.97 6.71
C THR A 525 10.65 13.93 7.65
N ASP A 526 9.40 13.64 8.01
CA ASP A 526 8.66 14.41 9.03
C ASP A 526 9.13 14.14 10.47
N ASN A 527 10.14 13.27 10.64
CA ASN A 527 10.76 13.01 11.94
C ASN A 527 11.77 14.12 12.29
N ALA A 528 11.41 14.96 13.27
CA ALA A 528 12.26 16.04 13.77
C ALA A 528 13.60 15.57 14.39
N LEU A 529 13.77 14.27 14.67
CA LEU A 529 15.02 13.68 15.15
C LEU A 529 15.98 13.30 14.02
N LEU A 530 15.54 13.35 12.76
CA LEU A 530 16.36 13.08 11.59
C LEU A 530 16.72 14.40 10.89
N PRO A 531 17.89 14.47 10.21
CA PRO A 531 18.28 15.67 9.48
C PRO A 531 17.33 15.94 8.30
N ASP A 532 17.23 17.20 7.90
CA ASP A 532 16.38 17.61 6.76
C ASP A 532 16.99 17.28 5.39
N GLY A 533 18.21 16.72 5.38
CA GLY A 533 18.93 16.31 4.18
C GLY A 533 19.39 17.46 3.28
N LYS A 534 19.24 18.73 3.68
CA LYS A 534 19.56 19.86 2.78
C LYS A 534 21.05 19.97 2.49
N ALA A 535 21.88 19.83 3.53
CA ALA A 535 23.33 19.84 3.39
C ALA A 535 23.82 18.58 2.64
N ASP A 536 23.25 17.42 2.98
CA ASP A 536 23.57 16.15 2.35
C ASP A 536 23.24 16.17 0.87
N ASN A 537 22.05 16.64 0.46
CA ASN A 537 21.65 16.78 -0.94
C ASN A 537 22.58 17.69 -1.75
N ALA A 538 23.07 18.78 -1.16
CA ALA A 538 24.03 19.65 -1.83
C ALA A 538 25.37 18.94 -2.13
N VAL A 539 25.73 17.93 -1.34
CA VAL A 539 26.92 17.09 -1.57
C VAL A 539 26.59 15.91 -2.48
N LEU A 540 25.47 15.22 -2.27
CA LEU A 540 25.00 14.09 -3.08
C LEU A 540 24.84 14.48 -4.54
N ALA A 541 24.32 15.68 -4.85
CA ALA A 541 24.26 16.20 -6.22
C ALA A 541 25.64 16.20 -6.90
N LYS A 542 26.70 16.55 -6.18
CA LYS A 542 28.07 16.57 -6.72
C LYS A 542 28.60 15.16 -6.96
N TYR A 543 28.30 14.21 -6.08
CA TYR A 543 28.66 12.80 -6.29
C TYR A 543 27.87 12.19 -7.46
N ALA A 544 26.58 12.53 -7.62
CA ALA A 544 25.79 12.13 -8.78
C ALA A 544 26.41 12.64 -10.09
N MET A 545 26.80 13.91 -10.14
CA MET A 545 27.53 14.47 -11.27
C MET A 545 28.88 13.77 -11.50
N ALA A 546 29.65 13.50 -10.44
CA ALA A 546 30.93 12.80 -10.58
C ALA A 546 30.78 11.38 -11.13
N VAL A 547 29.71 10.66 -10.77
CA VAL A 547 29.38 9.35 -11.35
C VAL A 547 29.02 9.47 -12.83
N GLN A 548 28.23 10.48 -13.22
CA GLN A 548 27.87 10.74 -14.62
C GLN A 548 29.09 11.12 -15.47
N GLU A 549 29.96 11.99 -14.96
CA GLU A 549 31.23 12.37 -15.60
C GLU A 549 32.11 11.14 -15.83
N LEU A 550 32.28 10.31 -14.79
CA LEU A 550 33.10 9.10 -14.88
C LEU A 550 32.51 8.08 -15.86
N ALA A 551 31.19 7.87 -15.86
CA ALA A 551 30.53 6.99 -16.81
C ALA A 551 30.75 7.45 -18.25
N THR A 552 30.70 8.77 -18.48
CA THR A 552 30.99 9.37 -19.79
C THR A 552 32.46 9.19 -20.17
N GLU A 553 33.38 9.47 -19.26
CA GLU A 553 34.83 9.32 -19.46
C GLU A 553 35.20 7.87 -19.84
N LEU A 554 34.64 6.90 -19.12
CA LEU A 554 34.91 5.49 -19.31
C LEU A 554 34.02 4.83 -20.36
N ASN A 555 33.10 5.58 -20.96
CA ASN A 555 32.14 5.11 -21.95
C ASN A 555 31.30 3.91 -21.45
N TRP A 556 30.76 4.02 -20.24
CA TRP A 556 29.83 3.05 -19.64
C TRP A 556 28.41 3.63 -19.53
N PRO A 557 27.35 2.79 -19.61
CA PRO A 557 25.99 3.19 -19.31
C PRO A 557 25.88 3.82 -17.92
N CYS A 558 25.05 4.87 -17.81
CA CYS A 558 24.78 5.57 -16.56
C CYS A 558 23.27 5.66 -16.31
N VAL A 559 22.86 5.45 -15.06
CA VAL A 559 21.49 5.73 -14.59
C VAL A 559 21.54 6.81 -13.53
N ASP A 560 20.78 7.88 -13.74
CA ASP A 560 20.58 8.92 -12.74
C ASP A 560 19.37 8.64 -11.85
N LEU A 561 19.63 8.29 -10.59
CA LEU A 561 18.62 8.18 -9.54
C LEU A 561 18.50 9.44 -8.70
N TYR A 562 19.51 10.31 -8.65
CA TYR A 562 19.49 11.51 -7.82
C TYR A 562 18.37 12.46 -8.24
N THR A 563 18.31 12.83 -9.52
CA THR A 563 17.33 13.81 -10.00
C THR A 563 15.88 13.31 -9.83
N PRO A 564 15.52 12.08 -10.28
CA PRO A 564 14.16 11.59 -10.13
C PRO A 564 13.74 11.39 -8.67
N SER A 565 14.66 10.93 -7.80
CA SER A 565 14.35 10.81 -6.37
C SER A 565 14.19 12.18 -5.71
N GLN A 566 15.03 13.16 -6.03
CA GLN A 566 14.90 14.53 -5.51
C GLN A 566 13.53 15.12 -5.87
N THR A 567 13.10 14.96 -7.12
CA THR A 567 11.78 15.42 -7.56
C THR A 567 10.68 14.68 -6.80
N ALA A 568 10.68 13.34 -6.81
CA ALA A 568 9.64 12.53 -6.18
C ALA A 568 9.52 12.79 -4.67
N PHE A 569 10.63 13.02 -3.96
CA PHE A 569 10.65 13.29 -2.52
C PHE A 569 10.14 14.70 -2.18
N ALA A 570 10.06 15.61 -3.16
CA ALA A 570 9.57 16.97 -2.99
C ALA A 570 8.14 17.19 -3.51
N GLU A 571 7.61 16.27 -4.31
CA GLU A 571 6.31 16.41 -4.98
C GLU A 571 5.12 16.37 -4.03
N GLU A 572 5.13 15.45 -3.06
CA GLU A 572 4.00 15.18 -2.18
C GLU A 572 4.46 15.20 -0.72
N ALA A 573 4.10 16.25 0.02
CA ALA A 573 4.44 16.36 1.43
C ALA A 573 3.84 15.19 2.23
N GLY A 574 4.67 14.46 2.98
CA GLY A 574 4.27 13.28 3.73
C GLY A 574 4.30 11.96 2.93
N ALA A 575 4.48 12.00 1.60
CA ALA A 575 4.76 10.79 0.83
C ALA A 575 6.17 10.31 1.13
N GLN A 576 6.28 9.38 2.08
CA GLN A 576 7.57 8.87 2.52
C GLN A 576 8.02 7.69 1.62
N TYR A 577 9.17 7.84 0.95
CA TYR A 577 9.81 6.83 0.10
C TYR A 577 10.98 6.12 0.77
N THR A 578 11.44 6.63 1.91
CA THR A 578 12.55 6.08 2.70
C THR A 578 12.16 5.93 4.16
N ILE A 579 12.68 4.94 4.87
CA ILE A 579 12.35 4.72 6.28
C ILE A 579 13.05 5.72 7.23
N ASN A 580 14.12 6.39 6.77
CA ASN A 580 14.96 7.23 7.62
C ASN A 580 15.72 8.34 6.85
N GLY A 581 15.20 8.74 5.69
CA GLY A 581 15.81 9.73 4.80
C GLY A 581 16.73 9.13 3.74
N ILE A 582 17.27 7.92 3.94
CA ILE A 582 18.30 7.36 3.05
C ILE A 582 18.05 5.90 2.61
N HIS A 583 17.28 5.14 3.39
CA HIS A 583 16.99 3.73 3.09
C HIS A 583 15.59 3.59 2.50
N THR A 584 15.47 3.19 1.24
CA THR A 584 14.18 3.06 0.55
C THR A 584 13.22 2.09 1.27
N ASN A 585 11.95 2.47 1.37
CA ASN A 585 10.84 1.53 1.63
C ASN A 585 10.37 0.91 0.29
N GLU A 586 9.28 0.15 0.30
CA GLU A 586 8.81 -0.50 -0.94
C GLU A 586 8.43 0.50 -2.04
N ARG A 587 7.78 1.63 -1.68
CA ARG A 587 7.44 2.70 -2.63
C ARG A 587 8.71 3.32 -3.22
N GLY A 588 9.73 3.55 -2.40
CA GLY A 588 11.05 4.01 -2.85
C GLY A 588 11.77 3.00 -3.76
N ASP A 589 11.74 1.71 -3.44
CA ASP A 589 12.35 0.66 -4.27
C ASP A 589 11.64 0.54 -5.63
N ARG A 590 10.31 0.69 -5.65
CA ARG A 590 9.51 0.72 -6.88
C ARG A 590 9.87 1.92 -7.75
N LEU A 591 10.02 3.12 -7.16
CA LEU A 591 10.49 4.33 -7.85
C LEU A 591 11.88 4.12 -8.46
N VAL A 592 12.82 3.64 -7.65
CA VAL A 592 14.21 3.38 -8.07
C VAL A 592 14.27 2.33 -9.19
N SER A 593 13.55 1.22 -9.03
CA SER A 593 13.51 0.12 -10.02
C SER A 593 12.89 0.55 -11.34
N GLY A 594 11.82 1.36 -11.29
CA GLY A 594 11.20 1.93 -12.49
C GLY A 594 12.12 2.90 -13.21
N THR A 595 12.84 3.74 -12.45
CA THR A 595 13.81 4.69 -12.99
C THR A 595 14.98 3.96 -13.67
N LEU A 596 15.49 2.90 -13.03
CA LEU A 596 16.52 2.02 -13.61
C LEU A 596 16.07 1.44 -14.96
N ASP A 597 14.89 0.81 -15.02
CA ASP A 597 14.38 0.23 -16.27
C ASP A 597 14.16 1.29 -17.36
N GLN A 598 13.55 2.42 -17.00
CA GLN A 598 13.23 3.49 -17.94
C GLN A 598 14.48 4.13 -18.57
N GLN A 599 15.55 4.31 -17.79
CA GLN A 599 16.77 4.93 -18.30
C GLN A 599 17.69 3.93 -19.01
N LEU A 600 17.72 2.67 -18.58
CA LEU A 600 18.54 1.64 -19.22
C LEU A 600 18.04 1.25 -20.60
N PHE A 601 16.73 1.29 -20.84
CA PHE A 601 16.13 0.76 -22.06
C PHE A 601 15.31 1.80 -22.82
N ASP A 602 15.49 1.87 -24.13
CA ASP A 602 14.79 2.84 -25.00
C ASP A 602 13.28 2.56 -25.16
N SER A 603 12.84 1.37 -24.78
CA SER A 603 11.44 0.97 -24.86
C SER A 603 10.80 0.93 -23.47
N SER A 604 9.54 1.35 -23.40
CA SER A 604 8.67 1.10 -22.25
C SER A 604 8.71 -0.37 -21.86
N HIS A 605 8.67 -0.66 -20.56
CA HIS A 605 8.65 -2.04 -20.09
C HIS A 605 7.51 -2.84 -20.73
N PRO A 606 7.76 -4.01 -21.33
CA PRO A 606 6.76 -4.73 -22.13
C PRO A 606 5.55 -5.24 -21.33
N THR A 607 5.69 -5.31 -20.01
CA THR A 607 4.70 -5.92 -19.11
C THR A 607 4.22 -4.97 -18.01
N GLY A 608 4.97 -3.91 -17.69
CA GLY A 608 4.80 -3.14 -16.45
C GLY A 608 5.06 -3.93 -15.15
N MET A 609 4.91 -3.27 -14.00
CA MET A 609 5.05 -3.88 -12.66
C MET A 609 3.72 -4.32 -12.05
N ASP A 610 2.60 -3.77 -12.53
CA ASP A 610 1.25 -3.92 -11.94
C ASP A 610 0.45 -5.11 -12.52
N VAL A 611 1.14 -6.15 -12.98
CA VAL A 611 0.47 -7.34 -13.56
C VAL A 611 0.85 -8.61 -12.82
N SER A 612 -0.09 -9.56 -12.75
CA SER A 612 0.08 -10.88 -12.09
C SER A 612 1.42 -11.53 -12.40
N LYS A 613 1.77 -11.62 -13.69
CA LYS A 613 2.96 -12.32 -14.14
C LYS A 613 4.24 -11.70 -13.58
N PHE A 614 4.27 -10.37 -13.46
CA PHE A 614 5.37 -9.66 -12.83
C PHE A 614 5.46 -10.03 -11.35
N GLN A 615 4.35 -9.97 -10.62
CA GLN A 615 4.33 -10.30 -9.19
C GLN A 615 4.67 -11.78 -8.91
N ASP A 616 4.29 -12.71 -9.79
CA ASP A 616 4.66 -14.12 -9.70
C ASP A 616 6.18 -14.33 -9.80
N ILE A 617 6.80 -13.67 -10.77
CA ILE A 617 8.26 -13.71 -10.95
C ILE A 617 8.94 -13.01 -9.76
N ARG A 618 8.40 -11.89 -9.30
CA ARG A 618 8.92 -11.14 -8.15
C ARG A 618 8.94 -11.97 -6.87
N ARG A 619 7.90 -12.78 -6.62
CA ARG A 619 7.90 -13.73 -5.49
C ARG A 619 9.04 -14.74 -5.59
N ALA A 620 9.28 -15.31 -6.78
CA ALA A 620 10.39 -16.23 -6.99
C ALA A 620 11.76 -15.55 -6.85
N VAL A 621 11.89 -14.30 -7.33
CA VAL A 621 13.07 -13.46 -7.15
C VAL A 621 13.35 -13.24 -5.66
N ASN A 622 12.34 -12.86 -4.87
CA ASN A 622 12.49 -12.61 -3.44
C ASN A 622 12.85 -13.87 -2.65
N ASP A 623 12.24 -15.01 -2.98
CA ASP A 623 12.59 -16.32 -2.37
C ASP A 623 14.05 -16.69 -2.67
N LYS A 624 14.48 -16.58 -3.93
CA LYS A 624 15.87 -16.78 -4.36
C LYS A 624 16.84 -15.83 -3.64
N SER A 625 16.47 -14.55 -3.49
CA SER A 625 17.28 -13.56 -2.78
C SER A 625 17.42 -13.87 -1.30
N TRP A 626 16.37 -14.40 -0.65
CA TRP A 626 16.44 -14.87 0.72
C TRP A 626 17.49 -15.98 0.88
N PHE A 627 17.48 -17.01 0.02
CA PHE A 627 18.49 -18.07 0.06
C PHE A 627 19.91 -17.54 -0.16
N HIS A 628 20.08 -16.64 -1.13
CA HIS A 628 21.38 -16.02 -1.38
C HIS A 628 21.90 -15.27 -0.16
N LEU A 629 21.06 -14.49 0.51
CA LEU A 629 21.44 -13.76 1.72
C LEU A 629 21.75 -14.69 2.91
N GLN A 630 21.02 -15.79 3.06
CA GLN A 630 21.33 -16.77 4.11
C GLN A 630 22.65 -17.52 3.87
N ASP A 631 23.14 -17.58 2.63
CA ASP A 631 24.39 -18.26 2.29
C ASP A 631 25.59 -17.30 2.28
N TYR A 632 25.42 -16.15 1.60
CA TYR A 632 26.44 -15.11 1.42
C TYR A 632 26.57 -14.17 2.63
N ARG A 633 25.49 -13.96 3.38
CA ARG A 633 25.41 -12.93 4.43
C ARG A 633 24.67 -13.43 5.66
N MET A 634 25.15 -14.55 6.19
CA MET A 634 24.62 -15.13 7.43
C MET A 634 24.59 -14.09 8.55
N LEU A 635 23.43 -13.96 9.21
CA LEU A 635 23.16 -13.04 10.33
C LEU A 635 24.21 -13.10 11.45
N ASN A 636 24.96 -14.19 11.55
CA ASN A 636 26.08 -14.33 12.48
C ASN A 636 27.32 -14.96 11.82
N GLY A 637 27.83 -14.34 10.76
CA GLY A 637 29.02 -14.80 10.04
C GLY A 637 30.27 -14.98 10.92
N TRP A 638 30.34 -14.36 12.11
CA TRP A 638 31.44 -14.59 13.04
C TRP A 638 31.48 -16.02 13.61
N TYR A 639 30.34 -16.71 13.74
CA TYR A 639 30.31 -18.13 14.14
C TYR A 639 30.72 -19.06 13.00
N VAL A 640 30.43 -18.68 11.75
CA VAL A 640 30.57 -19.57 10.60
C VAL A 640 31.92 -19.40 9.91
N TYR A 641 32.43 -18.17 9.83
CA TYR A 641 33.70 -17.84 9.17
C TYR A 641 34.71 -17.23 10.16
N GLY A 642 34.24 -16.50 11.18
CA GLY A 642 35.09 -15.78 12.13
C GLY A 642 35.76 -16.62 13.25
N GLY A 643 36.32 -15.92 14.23
CA GLY A 643 37.20 -16.50 15.27
C GLY A 643 36.55 -17.35 16.36
N ARG A 644 35.26 -17.72 16.24
CA ARG A 644 34.55 -18.62 17.18
C ARG A 644 34.35 -20.04 16.66
N ARG A 645 34.98 -20.39 15.55
CA ARG A 645 35.10 -21.79 15.10
C ARG A 645 35.89 -22.59 16.13
N THR A 646 35.21 -23.44 16.90
CA THR A 646 35.82 -24.49 17.72
C THR A 646 36.25 -25.67 16.88
#